data_AF-R4GTQ8-F1
#
_entry.id   AF-R4GTQ8-F1
#
_cell.length_a   1.000
_cell.length_b   1.000
_cell.length_c   1.000
_cell.angle_alpha   90.00
_cell.angle_beta   90.00
_cell.angle_gamma   90.00
#
_symmetry.space_group_name_H-M   'P 1'
#
loop_
_entity.id
_entity.type
_entity.pdbx_description
1 polymer ?
#
loop_
_entity_poly.entity_id
_entity_poly.type
_entity_poly.pdbx_seq_one_letter_code
_entity_poly.pdbx_strand_id
1 'polypeptide(L)'
;KDLQKKFFQQRCELGGIGRRNMNRRLNLDIPQNNTFLLPRDILAAADRLVRIKFGMGTLDDMNHLQNKRIRSVADLLQEQFGLALVRLENMARGNIYAALKHNWTPTPQNLVNSTPLTDTYKVFFRLHPLSQVLDRTNPLTQIVHGRKLSYLGPGGLTARTATFPIRDIHPSHYGRICPIDTSEGINVGLIGSLAIHARIGRWGSLESPFYKISERSKGAQMLYLSPGRDEYYMVAAGNSLALNQGIQEEQVVPGRYRQEFLTIAWEQVHLRSIFAFQYFSIGASLIPFIEHNDANRALMSSNMQRQAVPLSQSEKCIVGTGLEGQAALDSGALAIAEHEGKIFYTDTDKILLSGNGDTLRIPLVMYQRSNKNTCMHQKPQVRRGKCIKKGQILAYGAATIGGELALGKNVLVAYMPWEGYNFEDAVLISERLVYEDIYTSFHIRKYEIQINQGPERVTNEIPHLEVHLLRNLDKNGIVMLGSWVETGDILVGKLTPQMVKESSYAPEDRLLRTILGMRVYTSKETCLKLPIGGRGRVIDVRWVQSSKTDETEKTESIRVYILQKREIKIGDKVAGRHGNKGIISKILPRQDMPYLQDGRPVDMVFNPLGVPSRMNVGQIFESSLGVAGDLLDRHYRIAPFDERYEQEASRKLVFSELYEASKQTANPWIFEPESPGKSRIFDGRTGDPFEQPVIIGKPYILKLIHQVDDKIHGRSSGRYSRLTQQPLKGRAKKGGQRVGEMEVWALEGFGVAYILQEMLTYKSDHIRARQEVLGTIIFGGRIPTPGDAPESFRLFVRELRSLALELNHFLVSEKTFQLNRKEA
;
A
#
# COMPACT_ATOMS: atom_id res chain seq x y z
N LYS A 1 53.54 7.98 2.11
CA LYS A 1 53.16 6.59 1.76
C LYS A 1 51.72 6.25 2.20
N ASP A 2 51.30 6.59 3.43
CA ASP A 2 49.93 6.27 3.89
C ASP A 2 48.80 7.03 3.20
N LEU A 3 48.98 8.31 2.86
CA LEU A 3 48.00 9.08 2.09
C LEU A 3 47.78 8.48 0.70
N GLN A 4 48.84 7.98 0.07
CA GLN A 4 48.78 7.34 -1.23
C GLN A 4 48.02 6.02 -1.19
N LYS A 5 48.21 5.22 -0.13
CA LYS A 5 47.42 4.01 0.12
C LYS A 5 45.96 4.29 0.50
N LYS A 6 45.66 5.43 1.14
CA LYS A 6 44.30 5.78 1.57
C LYS A 6 43.44 6.37 0.44
N PHE A 7 44.00 7.26 -0.37
CA PHE A 7 43.24 8.02 -1.39
C PHE A 7 43.44 7.52 -2.82
N PHE A 8 44.61 6.98 -3.14
CA PHE A 8 45.00 6.67 -4.52
C PHE A 8 45.13 5.16 -4.80
N GLN A 9 44.80 4.29 -3.83
CA GLN A 9 44.77 2.83 -3.96
C GLN A 9 43.64 2.21 -3.10
N GLN A 10 43.06 1.08 -3.56
CA GLN A 10 42.16 0.08 -2.93
C GLN A 10 40.99 0.52 -2.01
N ARG A 11 41.01 1.66 -1.31
CA ARG A 11 39.99 2.10 -0.36
C ARG A 11 39.05 3.19 -0.89
N CYS A 12 39.48 3.97 -1.88
CA CYS A 12 38.68 5.04 -2.46
C CYS A 12 38.57 4.85 -3.98
N GLU A 13 37.51 4.18 -4.41
CA GLU A 13 37.20 3.98 -5.83
C GLU A 13 36.04 4.89 -6.24
N LEU A 14 36.25 5.71 -7.27
CA LEU A 14 35.25 6.61 -7.84
C LEU A 14 34.24 5.86 -8.73
N GLY A 15 34.69 4.73 -9.31
CA GLY A 15 34.00 4.03 -10.39
C GLY A 15 33.97 4.84 -11.70
N GLY A 16 33.46 4.23 -12.77
CA GLY A 16 33.40 4.87 -14.09
C GLY A 16 32.53 6.14 -14.11
N ILE A 17 31.44 6.17 -13.34
CA ILE A 17 30.54 7.34 -13.24
C ILE A 17 31.22 8.48 -12.49
N GLY A 18 31.87 8.21 -11.34
CA GLY A 18 32.57 9.23 -10.57
C GLY A 18 33.70 9.87 -11.37
N ARG A 19 34.50 9.06 -12.08
CA ARG A 19 35.54 9.55 -13.01
C ARG A 19 34.96 10.44 -14.09
N ARG A 20 33.87 10.03 -14.76
CA ARG A 20 33.21 10.83 -15.79
C ARG A 20 32.68 12.17 -15.27
N ASN A 21 32.06 12.16 -14.10
CA ASN A 21 31.51 13.38 -13.49
C ASN A 21 32.62 14.37 -13.13
N MET A 22 33.72 13.90 -12.53
CA MET A 22 34.88 14.74 -12.25
C MET A 22 35.51 15.28 -13.53
N ASN A 23 35.71 14.45 -14.55
CA ASN A 23 36.25 14.90 -15.83
C ASN A 23 35.41 16.02 -16.44
N ARG A 24 34.08 15.84 -16.49
CA ARG A 24 33.17 16.85 -17.03
C ARG A 24 33.15 18.13 -16.19
N ARG A 25 33.22 18.03 -14.86
CA ARG A 25 33.14 19.18 -13.97
C ARG A 25 34.46 19.94 -13.84
N LEU A 26 35.59 19.24 -13.82
CA LEU A 26 36.93 19.82 -13.68
C LEU A 26 37.61 20.06 -15.04
N ASN A 27 36.93 19.75 -16.14
CA ASN A 27 37.45 19.83 -17.51
C ASN A 27 38.77 19.06 -17.67
N LEU A 28 38.79 17.81 -17.20
CA LEU A 28 39.95 16.91 -17.27
C LEU A 28 39.74 15.86 -18.35
N ASP A 29 40.79 15.60 -19.14
CA ASP A 29 40.82 14.55 -20.14
C ASP A 29 41.57 13.32 -19.61
N ILE A 30 40.89 12.54 -18.77
CA ILE A 30 41.41 11.30 -18.17
C ILE A 30 40.55 10.13 -18.64
N PRO A 31 41.11 9.00 -19.08
CA PRO A 31 40.33 7.85 -19.51
C PRO A 31 39.34 7.36 -18.44
N GLN A 32 38.11 7.01 -18.83
CA GLN A 32 37.05 6.54 -17.92
C GLN A 32 37.41 5.22 -17.22
N ASN A 33 38.35 4.44 -17.77
CA ASN A 33 38.84 3.20 -17.18
C ASN A 33 39.64 3.44 -15.89
N ASN A 34 40.10 4.66 -15.63
CA ASN A 34 40.80 4.98 -14.40
C ASN A 34 39.80 5.30 -13.28
N THR A 35 39.46 4.30 -12.47
CA THR A 35 38.44 4.39 -11.41
C THR A 35 38.97 4.95 -10.09
N PHE A 36 40.26 5.18 -9.94
CA PHE A 36 40.86 5.73 -8.70
C PHE A 36 41.08 7.22 -8.80
N LEU A 37 41.04 7.93 -7.68
CA LEU A 37 41.41 9.34 -7.61
C LEU A 37 42.87 9.54 -8.01
N LEU A 38 43.20 10.66 -8.67
CA LEU A 38 44.56 11.06 -9.03
C LEU A 38 44.93 12.37 -8.34
N PRO A 39 46.22 12.62 -8.05
CA PRO A 39 46.67 13.91 -7.50
C PRO A 39 46.27 15.11 -8.36
N ARG A 40 46.24 14.94 -9.69
CA ARG A 40 45.78 15.96 -10.64
C ARG A 40 44.32 16.38 -10.41
N ASP A 41 43.46 15.45 -9.99
CA ASP A 41 42.05 15.74 -9.69
C ASP A 41 41.93 16.73 -8.52
N ILE A 42 42.77 16.56 -7.50
CA ILE A 42 42.78 17.42 -6.31
C ILE A 42 43.26 18.84 -6.67
N LEU A 43 44.30 18.95 -7.48
CA LEU A 43 44.81 20.25 -7.95
C LEU A 43 43.76 21.00 -8.78
N ALA A 44 43.09 20.30 -9.70
CA ALA A 44 42.02 20.89 -10.51
C ALA A 44 40.81 21.29 -9.67
N ALA A 45 40.46 20.50 -8.64
CA ALA A 45 39.40 20.85 -7.70
C ALA A 45 39.75 22.10 -6.88
N ALA A 46 41.00 22.22 -6.41
CA ALA A 46 41.49 23.39 -5.68
C ALA A 46 41.49 24.65 -6.58
N ASP A 47 41.99 24.55 -7.81
CA ASP A 47 41.95 25.66 -8.79
C ASP A 47 40.50 26.11 -9.04
N ARG A 48 39.57 25.17 -9.23
CA ARG A 48 38.15 25.49 -9.41
C ARG A 48 37.55 26.17 -8.18
N LEU A 49 37.89 25.73 -6.97
CA LEU A 49 37.43 26.37 -5.72
C LEU A 49 37.91 27.84 -5.65
N VAL A 50 39.17 28.09 -5.99
CA VAL A 50 39.75 29.44 -6.03
C VAL A 50 39.02 30.30 -7.06
N ARG A 51 38.77 29.79 -8.27
CA ARG A 51 38.00 30.50 -9.31
C ARG A 51 36.59 30.87 -8.85
N ILE A 52 35.87 29.95 -8.21
CA ILE A 52 34.53 30.21 -7.66
C ILE A 52 34.57 31.32 -6.61
N LYS A 53 35.60 31.35 -5.75
CA LYS A 53 35.77 32.43 -4.76
C LYS A 53 35.92 33.81 -5.42
N PHE A 54 36.50 33.88 -6.61
CA PHE A 54 36.61 35.11 -7.42
C PHE A 54 35.38 35.35 -8.32
N GLY A 55 34.28 34.62 -8.13
CA GLY A 55 33.06 34.77 -8.93
C GLY A 55 33.12 34.13 -10.32
N MET A 56 34.20 33.40 -10.64
CA MET A 56 34.35 32.71 -11.92
C MET A 56 33.77 31.29 -11.83
N GLY A 57 32.51 31.13 -12.23
CA GLY A 57 31.84 29.84 -12.37
C GLY A 57 30.47 29.77 -11.66
N THR A 58 29.77 28.64 -11.82
CA THR A 58 28.46 28.39 -11.21
C THR A 58 28.55 27.40 -10.05
N LEU A 59 27.77 27.64 -8.99
CA LEU A 59 27.58 26.69 -7.90
C LEU A 59 26.74 25.50 -8.36
N ASP A 60 27.01 24.33 -7.80
CA ASP A 60 26.22 23.14 -8.09
C ASP A 60 25.01 23.07 -7.15
N ASP A 61 23.81 22.95 -7.73
CA ASP A 61 22.65 22.56 -6.95
C ASP A 61 22.65 21.04 -6.73
N MET A 62 22.80 20.63 -5.48
CA MET A 62 22.77 19.23 -5.06
C MET A 62 21.40 18.57 -5.34
N ASN A 63 20.32 19.34 -5.36
CA ASN A 63 18.97 18.80 -5.51
C ASN A 63 18.58 18.50 -6.96
N HIS A 64 19.21 19.18 -7.92
CA HIS A 64 19.04 18.92 -9.34
C HIS A 64 19.29 17.45 -9.70
N LEU A 65 18.39 16.85 -10.49
CA LEU A 65 18.50 15.44 -10.88
C LEU A 65 19.72 15.11 -11.74
N GLN A 66 20.44 16.12 -12.26
CA GLN A 66 21.74 15.86 -12.92
C GLN A 66 22.82 15.40 -11.94
N ASN A 67 22.71 15.81 -10.68
CA ASN A 67 23.66 15.51 -9.61
C ASN A 67 23.18 14.34 -8.74
N LYS A 68 21.99 13.81 -9.01
CA LYS A 68 21.41 12.63 -8.37
C LYS A 68 21.44 11.45 -9.34
N ARG A 69 21.65 10.25 -8.79
CA ARG A 69 21.66 8.98 -9.54
C ARG A 69 20.65 8.03 -8.95
N ILE A 70 19.92 7.32 -9.80
CA ILE A 70 19.14 6.17 -9.40
C ILE A 70 20.04 4.94 -9.36
N ARG A 71 20.06 4.28 -8.21
CA ARG A 71 20.57 2.91 -8.07
C ARG A 71 19.44 1.94 -8.43
N SER A 72 19.64 1.19 -9.51
CA SER A 72 18.71 0.14 -9.91
C SER A 72 18.82 -1.09 -9.00
N VAL A 73 17.87 -2.03 -9.14
CA VAL A 73 17.96 -3.32 -8.44
C VAL A 73 19.25 -4.06 -8.79
N ALA A 74 19.69 -3.98 -10.05
CA ALA A 74 20.94 -4.59 -10.49
C ALA A 74 22.16 -3.96 -9.80
N ASP A 75 22.19 -2.64 -9.64
CA ASP A 75 23.28 -1.94 -8.94
C ASP A 75 23.39 -2.38 -7.47
N LEU A 76 22.24 -2.49 -6.79
CA LEU A 76 22.20 -2.92 -5.39
C LEU A 76 22.66 -4.36 -5.23
N LEU A 77 22.22 -5.26 -6.12
CA LEU A 77 22.66 -6.66 -6.11
C LEU A 77 24.14 -6.78 -6.46
N GLN A 78 24.65 -5.98 -7.39
CA GLN A 78 26.07 -5.95 -7.74
C GLN A 78 26.93 -5.49 -6.56
N GLU A 79 26.49 -4.50 -5.78
CA GLU A 79 27.18 -4.06 -4.57
C GLU A 79 27.20 -5.16 -3.50
N GLN A 80 26.07 -5.85 -3.28
CA GLN A 80 26.02 -7.00 -2.36
C GLN A 80 26.89 -8.16 -2.84
N PHE A 81 26.94 -8.40 -4.16
CA PHE A 81 27.82 -9.40 -4.76
C PHE A 81 29.29 -9.06 -4.54
N GLY A 82 29.68 -7.80 -4.72
CA GLY A 82 31.03 -7.32 -4.42
C GLY A 82 31.42 -7.56 -2.96
N LEU A 83 30.53 -7.23 -2.01
CA LEU A 83 30.75 -7.51 -0.59
C LEU A 83 30.87 -9.01 -0.30
N ALA A 84 30.05 -9.84 -0.96
CA ALA A 84 30.13 -11.29 -0.85
C ALA A 84 31.47 -11.83 -1.37
N LEU A 85 31.98 -11.30 -2.49
CA LEU A 85 33.28 -11.69 -3.04
C LEU A 85 34.43 -11.31 -2.13
N VAL A 86 34.40 -10.13 -1.49
CA VAL A 86 35.43 -9.73 -0.52
C VAL A 86 35.43 -10.67 0.69
N ARG A 87 34.25 -11.10 1.18
CA ARG A 87 34.15 -12.11 2.25
C ARG A 87 34.69 -13.46 1.80
N LEU A 88 34.37 -13.86 0.56
CA LEU A 88 34.86 -15.09 -0.04
C LEU A 88 36.39 -15.08 -0.19
N GLU A 89 36.96 -13.96 -0.63
CA GLU A 89 38.40 -13.76 -0.75
C GLU A 89 39.10 -13.89 0.61
N ASN A 90 38.58 -13.23 1.65
CA ASN A 90 39.13 -13.31 3.00
C ASN A 90 39.08 -14.74 3.56
N MET A 91 37.98 -15.46 3.33
CA MET A 91 37.84 -16.85 3.71
C MET A 91 38.81 -17.74 2.95
N ALA A 92 38.92 -17.59 1.63
CA ALA A 92 39.87 -18.34 0.82
C ALA A 92 41.32 -18.07 1.25
N ARG A 93 41.67 -16.81 1.55
CA ARG A 93 43.00 -16.43 2.07
C ARG A 93 43.29 -17.08 3.42
N GLY A 94 42.31 -17.12 4.32
CA GLY A 94 42.39 -17.83 5.60
C GLY A 94 42.58 -19.34 5.42
N ASN A 95 41.83 -19.96 4.51
CA ASN A 95 41.93 -21.38 4.20
C ASN A 95 43.28 -21.75 3.57
N ILE A 96 43.82 -20.88 2.69
CA ILE A 96 45.17 -21.04 2.13
C ILE A 96 46.21 -20.99 3.24
N TYR A 97 46.12 -20.02 4.16
CA TYR A 97 47.03 -19.93 5.29
C TYR A 97 46.96 -21.16 6.21
N ALA A 98 45.76 -21.66 6.48
CA ALA A 98 45.55 -22.89 7.25
C ALA A 98 46.12 -24.13 6.53
N ALA A 99 45.90 -24.25 5.22
CA ALA A 99 46.42 -25.34 4.41
C ALA A 99 47.97 -25.35 4.39
N LEU A 100 48.59 -24.17 4.27
CA LEU A 100 50.05 -24.01 4.35
C LEU A 100 50.60 -24.37 5.73
N LYS A 101 49.89 -24.05 6.81
CA LYS A 101 50.31 -24.40 8.18
C LYS A 101 50.21 -25.90 8.46
N HIS A 102 49.27 -26.59 7.84
CA HIS A 102 48.98 -28.01 8.09
C HIS A 102 49.49 -28.97 6.99
N ASN A 103 50.22 -28.48 5.97
CA ASN A 103 50.75 -29.26 4.82
C ASN A 103 49.67 -30.02 4.02
N TRP A 104 48.50 -29.42 3.80
CA TRP A 104 47.43 -30.02 3.00
C TRP A 104 47.44 -29.47 1.56
N THR A 105 47.12 -30.31 0.58
CA THR A 105 46.97 -29.85 -0.82
C THR A 105 45.66 -29.08 -0.99
N PRO A 106 45.72 -27.76 -1.30
CA PRO A 106 44.51 -26.97 -1.39
C PRO A 106 43.79 -27.24 -2.72
N THR A 107 42.65 -27.92 -2.67
CA THR A 107 41.75 -28.07 -3.82
C THR A 107 40.76 -26.90 -3.91
N PRO A 108 40.30 -26.49 -5.11
CA PRO A 108 39.34 -25.39 -5.25
C PRO A 108 38.04 -25.58 -4.45
N GLN A 109 37.57 -26.83 -4.32
CA GLN A 109 36.37 -27.17 -3.54
C GLN A 109 36.55 -26.94 -2.03
N ASN A 110 37.75 -27.19 -1.51
CA ASN A 110 38.06 -26.97 -0.10
C ASN A 110 38.36 -25.49 0.23
N LEU A 111 38.77 -24.71 -0.79
CA LEU A 111 39.08 -23.30 -0.62
C LEU A 111 37.85 -22.39 -0.69
N VAL A 112 36.89 -22.72 -1.56
CA VAL A 112 35.77 -21.82 -1.92
C VAL A 112 34.43 -22.44 -1.52
N ASN A 113 33.72 -21.77 -0.60
CA ASN A 113 32.37 -22.14 -0.18
C ASN A 113 31.35 -21.10 -0.66
N SER A 114 30.15 -21.54 -1.07
CA SER A 114 29.04 -20.66 -1.49
C SER A 114 28.28 -20.00 -0.33
N THR A 115 28.60 -20.37 0.92
CA THR A 115 27.93 -19.82 2.12
C THR A 115 28.00 -18.30 2.23
N PRO A 116 29.15 -17.61 2.04
CA PRO A 116 29.20 -16.16 2.22
C PRO A 116 28.32 -15.43 1.20
N LEU A 117 28.21 -15.97 -0.01
CA LEU A 117 27.36 -15.43 -1.06
C LEU A 117 25.88 -15.64 -0.74
N THR A 118 25.50 -16.87 -0.39
CA THR A 118 24.12 -17.22 -0.04
C THR A 118 23.63 -16.42 1.16
N ASP A 119 24.46 -16.27 2.19
CA ASP A 119 24.09 -15.55 3.41
C ASP A 119 23.98 -14.05 3.19
N THR A 120 24.86 -13.47 2.36
CA THR A 120 24.78 -12.04 2.01
C THR A 120 23.47 -11.74 1.27
N TYR A 121 23.09 -12.57 0.28
CA TYR A 121 21.80 -12.40 -0.39
C TYR A 121 20.60 -12.68 0.52
N LYS A 122 20.66 -13.71 1.38
CA LYS A 122 19.60 -13.97 2.37
C LYS A 122 19.38 -12.77 3.29
N VAL A 123 20.46 -12.15 3.78
CA VAL A 123 20.40 -10.94 4.62
C VAL A 123 19.79 -9.78 3.83
N PHE A 124 20.24 -9.56 2.59
CA PHE A 124 19.72 -8.49 1.74
C PHE A 124 18.20 -8.63 1.53
N PHE A 125 17.71 -9.76 1.03
CA PHE A 125 16.29 -9.91 0.73
C PHE A 125 15.38 -9.95 1.98
N ARG A 126 15.90 -10.30 3.16
CA ARG A 126 15.10 -10.38 4.40
C ARG A 126 15.09 -9.10 5.21
N LEU A 127 16.23 -8.39 5.28
CA LEU A 127 16.43 -7.30 6.23
C LEU A 127 16.64 -5.94 5.57
N HIS A 128 16.99 -5.90 4.28
CA HIS A 128 17.26 -4.63 3.62
C HIS A 128 15.97 -3.79 3.50
N PRO A 129 15.98 -2.50 3.86
CA PRO A 129 14.76 -1.67 3.89
C PRO A 129 14.12 -1.43 2.53
N LEU A 130 14.90 -1.56 1.44
CA LEU A 130 14.39 -1.52 0.07
C LEU A 130 13.78 -2.86 -0.41
N SER A 131 14.02 -3.96 0.31
CA SER A 131 13.37 -5.25 0.04
C SER A 131 12.02 -5.29 0.74
N GLN A 132 10.98 -4.81 0.04
CA GLN A 132 9.64 -4.66 0.61
C GLN A 132 8.73 -5.80 0.14
N VAL A 133 7.78 -6.19 1.01
CA VAL A 133 6.72 -7.12 0.62
C VAL A 133 5.87 -6.47 -0.46
N LEU A 134 5.82 -7.08 -1.64
CA LEU A 134 5.08 -6.55 -2.78
C LEU A 134 3.60 -6.33 -2.43
N ASP A 135 3.18 -5.08 -2.39
CA ASP A 135 1.77 -4.70 -2.25
C ASP A 135 0.95 -5.16 -3.47
N ARG A 136 0.10 -6.17 -3.25
CA ARG A 136 -0.82 -6.74 -4.23
C ARG A 136 -2.27 -6.57 -3.78
N THR A 137 -2.65 -5.36 -3.40
CA THR A 137 -4.05 -5.05 -3.12
C THR A 137 -4.91 -5.18 -4.39
N ASN A 138 -4.48 -4.53 -5.47
CA ASN A 138 -5.07 -4.58 -6.81
C ASN A 138 -3.97 -4.46 -7.90
N PRO A 139 -4.30 -4.66 -9.19
CA PRO A 139 -3.31 -4.62 -10.28
C PRO A 139 -2.53 -3.30 -10.39
N LEU A 140 -3.20 -2.15 -10.22
CA LEU A 140 -2.56 -0.83 -10.25
C LEU A 140 -1.46 -0.69 -9.19
N THR A 141 -1.75 -1.18 -7.99
CA THR A 141 -0.82 -1.10 -6.85
C THR A 141 0.48 -1.84 -7.12
N GLN A 142 0.40 -2.98 -7.82
CA GLN A 142 1.57 -3.77 -8.19
C GLN A 142 2.51 -2.98 -9.11
N ILE A 143 1.96 -2.31 -10.13
CA ILE A 143 2.76 -1.50 -11.05
C ILE A 143 3.35 -0.29 -10.33
N VAL A 144 2.53 0.45 -9.58
CA VAL A 144 3.00 1.67 -8.90
C VAL A 144 4.10 1.32 -7.89
N HIS A 145 3.95 0.24 -7.13
CA HIS A 145 4.98 -0.19 -6.19
C HIS A 145 6.30 -0.55 -6.89
N GLY A 146 6.25 -1.24 -8.04
CA GLY A 146 7.44 -1.55 -8.84
C GLY A 146 8.15 -0.31 -9.42
N ARG A 147 7.47 0.84 -9.49
CA ARG A 147 7.98 2.11 -10.04
C ARG A 147 8.28 3.17 -8.97
N LYS A 148 8.33 2.78 -7.68
CA LYS A 148 8.66 3.72 -6.60
C LYS A 148 10.16 4.01 -6.56
N LEU A 149 10.46 5.28 -6.31
CA LEU A 149 11.78 5.79 -6.01
C LEU A 149 11.87 6.14 -4.52
N SER A 150 13.00 5.82 -3.90
CA SER A 150 13.24 6.06 -2.47
C SER A 150 14.60 6.72 -2.26
N TYR A 151 14.63 7.81 -1.52
CA TYR A 151 15.85 8.41 -0.96
C TYR A 151 16.32 7.71 0.31
N LEU A 152 15.49 6.84 0.89
CA LEU A 152 15.76 6.11 2.13
C LEU A 152 16.57 4.84 1.86
N GLY A 153 17.46 4.48 2.78
CA GLY A 153 18.20 3.22 2.79
C GLY A 153 19.69 3.39 3.07
N PRO A 154 20.46 2.30 3.13
CA PRO A 154 21.92 2.37 3.28
C PRO A 154 22.56 3.18 2.14
N GLY A 155 23.42 4.14 2.48
CA GLY A 155 24.01 5.07 1.52
C GLY A 155 23.08 6.20 1.05
N GLY A 156 21.83 6.22 1.53
CA GLY A 156 20.87 7.30 1.33
C GLY A 156 20.65 8.12 2.61
N LEU A 157 19.44 8.65 2.76
CA LEU A 157 19.04 9.47 3.91
C LEU A 157 18.19 8.67 4.89
N THR A 158 18.10 9.15 6.13
CA THR A 158 17.06 8.71 7.06
C THR A 158 15.93 9.73 7.06
N ALA A 159 14.69 9.28 7.30
CA ALA A 159 13.54 10.17 7.30
C ALA A 159 13.66 11.32 8.32
N ARG A 160 14.37 11.10 9.44
CA ARG A 160 14.58 12.10 10.48
C ARG A 160 15.67 13.12 10.15
N THR A 161 16.66 12.74 9.35
CA THR A 161 17.79 13.62 8.97
C THR A 161 17.57 14.35 7.66
N ALA A 162 16.51 14.02 6.92
CA ALA A 162 16.23 14.63 5.63
C ALA A 162 15.68 16.05 5.77
N THR A 163 16.36 17.00 5.12
CA THR A 163 16.02 18.43 5.11
C THR A 163 14.89 18.76 4.13
N PHE A 164 14.25 19.92 4.31
CA PHE A 164 13.15 20.39 3.45
C PHE A 164 13.52 20.42 1.95
N PRO A 165 14.68 20.98 1.51
CA PRO A 165 14.99 21.07 0.07
C PRO A 165 15.07 19.73 -0.66
N ILE A 166 15.33 18.63 0.06
CA ILE A 166 15.38 17.29 -0.53
C ILE A 166 13.97 16.71 -0.70
N ARG A 167 13.03 17.12 0.17
CA ARG A 167 11.63 16.71 0.15
C ARG A 167 10.81 17.50 -0.87
N ASP A 168 11.22 18.74 -1.14
CA ASP A 168 10.52 19.62 -2.05
C ASP A 168 10.59 19.17 -3.51
N ILE A 169 9.62 19.63 -4.29
CA ILE A 169 9.54 19.35 -5.72
C ILE A 169 10.51 20.26 -6.45
N HIS A 170 11.55 19.67 -7.02
CA HIS A 170 12.53 20.42 -7.80
C HIS A 170 12.09 20.54 -9.27
N PRO A 171 12.28 21.68 -9.98
CA PRO A 171 11.92 21.83 -11.41
C PRO A 171 12.46 20.74 -12.35
N SER A 172 13.68 20.25 -12.10
CA SER A 172 14.27 19.09 -12.79
C SER A 172 13.43 17.80 -12.77
N HIS A 173 12.49 17.64 -11.82
CA HIS A 173 11.56 16.51 -11.73
C HIS A 173 10.58 16.43 -12.91
N TYR A 174 10.40 17.52 -13.66
CA TYR A 174 9.47 17.63 -14.78
C TYR A 174 9.60 16.48 -15.79
N GLY A 175 8.53 15.67 -15.92
CA GLY A 175 8.48 14.50 -16.82
C GLY A 175 9.29 13.29 -16.35
N ARG A 176 9.83 13.31 -15.13
CA ARG A 176 10.74 12.29 -14.59
C ARG A 176 10.24 11.67 -13.29
N ILE A 177 9.92 12.51 -12.31
CA ILE A 177 9.33 12.13 -11.02
C ILE A 177 7.99 12.83 -10.92
N CYS A 178 6.95 12.09 -10.52
CA CYS A 178 5.64 12.67 -10.37
C CYS A 178 5.63 13.70 -9.22
N PRO A 179 5.11 14.92 -9.44
CA PRO A 179 5.00 15.92 -8.37
C PRO A 179 3.87 15.62 -7.39
N ILE A 180 2.88 14.81 -7.78
CA ILE A 180 1.70 14.50 -6.97
C ILE A 180 1.92 13.25 -6.12
N ASP A 181 2.42 12.16 -6.71
CA ASP A 181 2.41 10.84 -6.09
C ASP A 181 3.61 10.61 -5.17
N THR A 182 3.44 10.92 -3.89
CA THR A 182 4.40 10.72 -2.80
C THR A 182 3.77 10.01 -1.60
N SER A 183 4.58 9.49 -0.67
CA SER A 183 4.04 8.95 0.58
C SER A 183 3.55 10.05 1.52
N GLU A 184 2.44 9.81 2.22
CA GLU A 184 1.97 10.69 3.30
C GLU A 184 2.81 10.51 4.60
N GLY A 185 2.79 11.51 5.47
CA GLY A 185 3.44 11.47 6.79
C GLY A 185 4.95 11.75 6.74
N ILE A 186 5.73 11.09 7.63
CA ILE A 186 7.16 11.41 7.82
C ILE A 186 8.03 11.19 6.58
N ASN A 187 7.57 10.36 5.63
CA ASN A 187 8.32 10.02 4.41
C ASN A 187 7.97 10.92 3.22
N VAL A 188 7.12 11.94 3.39
CA VAL A 188 6.73 12.87 2.32
C VAL A 188 7.93 13.46 1.59
N GLY A 189 7.89 13.44 0.26
CA GLY A 189 8.98 13.89 -0.62
C GLY A 189 10.17 12.91 -0.72
N LEU A 190 10.31 11.97 0.21
CA LEU A 190 11.43 11.00 0.21
C LEU A 190 11.12 9.72 -0.57
N ILE A 191 9.83 9.39 -0.69
CA ILE A 191 9.36 8.29 -1.51
C ILE A 191 8.40 8.88 -2.54
N GLY A 192 8.72 8.71 -3.81
CA GLY A 192 7.91 9.19 -4.94
C GLY A 192 7.75 8.12 -6.01
N SER A 193 6.89 8.38 -7.00
CA SER A 193 6.72 7.51 -8.17
C SER A 193 7.34 8.13 -9.41
N LEU A 194 7.90 7.28 -10.28
CA LEU A 194 8.35 7.71 -11.61
C LEU A 194 7.16 8.19 -12.46
N ALA A 195 7.41 9.19 -13.31
CA ALA A 195 6.44 9.58 -14.32
C ALA A 195 6.24 8.46 -15.37
N ILE A 196 5.14 8.49 -16.13
CA ILE A 196 4.76 7.38 -17.05
C ILE A 196 5.88 7.06 -18.05
N HIS A 197 6.39 8.06 -18.77
CA HIS A 197 7.38 7.85 -19.83
C HIS A 197 8.83 8.07 -19.37
N ALA A 198 9.05 8.26 -18.07
CA ALA A 198 10.40 8.36 -17.53
C ALA A 198 11.14 7.04 -17.71
N ARG A 199 12.40 7.11 -18.17
CA ARG A 199 13.29 5.96 -18.29
C ARG A 199 14.58 6.18 -17.52
N ILE A 200 15.20 5.08 -17.09
CA ILE A 200 16.52 5.11 -16.46
C ILE A 200 17.54 4.91 -17.57
N GLY A 201 18.37 5.93 -17.83
CA GLY A 201 19.47 5.85 -18.77
C GLY A 201 20.58 4.91 -18.27
N ARG A 202 21.55 4.58 -19.15
CA ARG A 202 22.65 3.64 -18.87
C ARG A 202 23.44 3.93 -17.60
N TRP A 203 23.51 5.20 -17.21
CA TRP A 203 24.29 5.68 -16.06
C TRP A 203 23.44 5.97 -14.81
N GLY A 204 22.15 5.62 -14.83
CA GLY A 204 21.22 5.88 -13.72
C GLY A 204 20.64 7.29 -13.69
N SER A 205 20.76 8.06 -14.78
CA SER A 205 20.08 9.35 -14.95
C SER A 205 18.63 9.15 -15.41
N LEU A 206 17.70 9.94 -14.86
CA LEU A 206 16.31 9.94 -15.32
C LEU A 206 16.16 10.74 -16.61
N GLU A 207 15.67 10.09 -17.66
CA GLU A 207 15.44 10.71 -18.96
C GLU A 207 13.95 10.79 -19.26
N SER A 208 13.54 11.90 -19.88
CA SER A 208 12.17 12.15 -20.32
C SER A 208 12.15 12.35 -21.84
N PRO A 209 11.15 11.85 -22.56
CA PRO A 209 11.06 12.00 -24.02
C PRO A 209 10.46 13.34 -24.46
N PHE A 210 10.97 13.90 -25.54
CA PHE A 210 10.45 15.12 -26.16
C PHE A 210 10.48 14.98 -27.70
N TYR A 211 9.61 15.70 -28.40
CA TYR A 211 9.70 15.80 -29.86
C TYR A 211 10.62 16.94 -30.24
N LYS A 212 11.55 16.68 -31.17
CA LYS A 212 12.36 17.72 -31.78
C LYS A 212 11.57 18.48 -32.84
N ILE A 213 11.59 19.80 -32.77
CA ILE A 213 11.04 20.68 -33.80
C ILE A 213 12.16 20.95 -34.82
N SER A 214 11.84 20.85 -36.11
CA SER A 214 12.76 21.16 -37.21
C SER A 214 12.04 22.00 -38.25
N GLU A 215 12.67 23.07 -38.74
CA GLU A 215 12.07 24.07 -39.67
C GLU A 215 11.59 23.49 -41.01
N ARG A 216 12.09 22.31 -41.41
CA ARG A 216 11.70 21.63 -42.65
C ARG A 216 11.42 20.15 -42.37
N SER A 217 10.17 19.82 -42.08
CA SER A 217 9.76 18.48 -41.63
C SER A 217 9.89 17.40 -42.70
N LYS A 218 10.50 16.26 -42.35
CA LYS A 218 10.10 14.94 -42.89
C LYS A 218 9.96 13.83 -41.84
N GLY A 219 10.07 14.11 -40.53
CA GLY A 219 9.73 13.13 -39.50
C GLY A 219 9.79 13.67 -38.07
N ALA A 220 8.84 13.25 -37.23
CA ALA A 220 8.85 13.55 -35.80
C ALA A 220 9.92 12.69 -35.09
N GLN A 221 11.08 13.27 -34.79
CA GLN A 221 12.13 12.57 -34.05
C GLN A 221 11.91 12.73 -32.53
N MET A 222 11.71 11.61 -31.84
CA MET A 222 11.63 11.57 -30.38
C MET A 222 13.03 11.49 -29.77
N LEU A 223 13.36 12.40 -28.86
CA LEU A 223 14.62 12.46 -28.14
C LEU A 223 14.39 12.32 -26.64
N TYR A 224 15.16 11.46 -26.00
CA TYR A 224 15.16 11.35 -24.54
C TYR A 224 16.29 12.17 -23.94
N LEU A 225 15.93 13.08 -23.03
CA LEU A 225 16.87 14.03 -22.45
C LEU A 225 17.08 13.80 -20.97
N SER A 226 18.36 13.74 -20.58
CA SER A 226 18.77 13.80 -19.18
C SER A 226 18.61 15.21 -18.63
N PRO A 227 18.48 15.37 -17.30
CA PRO A 227 18.13 16.65 -16.68
C PRO A 227 19.14 17.76 -17.01
N GLY A 228 20.44 17.43 -17.06
CA GLY A 228 21.47 18.42 -17.41
C GLY A 228 21.59 18.71 -18.91
N ARG A 229 21.00 17.91 -19.80
CA ARG A 229 20.93 18.25 -21.24
C ARG A 229 19.70 19.09 -21.57
N ASP A 230 18.64 18.85 -20.83
CA ASP A 230 17.35 19.52 -20.91
C ASP A 230 17.47 21.05 -20.75
N GLU A 231 18.38 21.53 -19.90
CA GLU A 231 18.61 22.97 -19.66
C GLU A 231 19.14 23.75 -20.87
N TYR A 232 19.75 23.06 -21.85
CA TYR A 232 20.26 23.71 -23.07
C TYR A 232 19.18 23.93 -24.13
N TYR A 233 18.00 23.33 -23.97
CA TYR A 233 16.91 23.42 -24.93
C TYR A 233 15.76 24.27 -24.38
N MET A 234 15.10 24.99 -25.27
CA MET A 234 13.81 25.63 -24.99
C MET A 234 12.70 24.63 -25.28
N VAL A 235 11.96 24.24 -24.24
CA VAL A 235 10.94 23.18 -24.32
C VAL A 235 9.55 23.80 -24.20
N ALA A 236 8.72 23.69 -25.23
CA ALA A 236 7.32 24.11 -25.17
C ALA A 236 6.45 23.10 -24.41
N ALA A 237 5.52 23.61 -23.60
CA ALA A 237 4.55 22.80 -22.87
C ALA A 237 3.34 22.37 -23.74
N GLY A 238 3.08 23.07 -24.84
CA GLY A 238 1.94 22.86 -25.74
C GLY A 238 2.30 22.54 -27.19
N ASN A 239 1.26 22.51 -28.04
CA ASN A 239 1.39 22.46 -29.49
C ASN A 239 1.05 23.84 -30.07
N SER A 240 1.60 24.20 -31.24
CA SER A 240 1.02 25.26 -32.04
C SER A 240 -0.38 24.83 -32.49
N LEU A 241 -1.41 25.49 -31.97
CA LEU A 241 -2.74 25.40 -32.52
C LEU A 241 -2.76 26.29 -33.77
N ALA A 242 -2.46 25.72 -34.93
CA ALA A 242 -2.78 26.36 -36.21
C ALA A 242 -4.28 26.18 -36.46
N LEU A 243 -5.11 26.99 -35.78
CA LEU A 243 -6.57 26.99 -36.02
C LEU A 243 -6.91 27.50 -37.43
N ASN A 244 -6.03 28.27 -38.07
CA ASN A 244 -6.18 28.71 -39.46
C ASN A 244 -4.81 28.73 -40.17
N GLN A 245 -4.67 28.02 -41.29
CA GLN A 245 -3.44 27.99 -42.12
C GLN A 245 -3.09 29.35 -42.76
N GLY A 246 -3.93 30.38 -42.59
CA GLY A 246 -3.79 31.69 -43.22
C GLY A 246 -3.43 32.86 -42.31
N ILE A 247 -3.28 32.65 -40.99
CA ILE A 247 -2.99 33.75 -40.04
C ILE A 247 -1.66 33.45 -39.32
N GLN A 248 -0.57 34.07 -39.80
CA GLN A 248 0.68 34.21 -39.06
C GLN A 248 0.52 35.28 -37.98
N GLU A 249 -0.26 35.00 -36.94
CA GLU A 249 -0.10 35.75 -35.69
C GLU A 249 1.10 35.18 -34.95
N GLU A 250 1.95 36.04 -34.39
CA GLU A 250 3.13 35.68 -33.60
C GLU A 250 2.73 34.71 -32.47
N GLN A 251 2.87 33.41 -32.72
CA GLN A 251 2.41 32.39 -31.77
C GLN A 251 3.40 32.28 -30.63
N VAL A 252 3.14 33.00 -29.55
CA VAL A 252 3.87 32.83 -28.29
C VAL A 252 3.28 31.63 -27.55
N VAL A 253 4.13 30.73 -27.09
CA VAL A 253 3.73 29.54 -26.32
C VAL A 253 4.40 29.54 -24.94
N PRO A 254 3.72 28.99 -23.91
CA PRO A 254 4.38 28.73 -22.65
C PRO A 254 5.45 27.66 -22.85
N GLY A 255 6.67 27.99 -22.48
CA GLY A 255 7.83 27.13 -22.57
C GLY A 255 8.68 27.19 -21.32
N ARG A 256 9.69 26.33 -21.27
CA ARG A 256 10.63 26.25 -20.18
C ARG A 256 12.05 26.37 -20.72
N TYR A 257 12.85 27.19 -20.05
CA TYR A 257 14.27 27.35 -20.31
C TYR A 257 15.01 27.48 -18.98
N ARG A 258 16.10 26.71 -18.80
CA ARG A 258 16.93 26.74 -17.57
C ARG A 258 16.14 26.75 -16.25
N GLN A 259 15.13 25.87 -16.17
CA GLN A 259 14.25 25.70 -14.99
C GLN A 259 13.20 26.80 -14.76
N GLU A 260 13.18 27.86 -15.56
CA GLU A 260 12.17 28.92 -15.51
C GLU A 260 11.06 28.70 -16.54
N PHE A 261 9.84 29.13 -16.21
CA PHE A 261 8.70 29.14 -17.13
C PHE A 261 8.61 30.52 -17.78
N LEU A 262 8.67 30.54 -19.11
CA LEU A 262 8.72 31.73 -19.93
C LEU A 262 7.70 31.62 -21.07
N THR A 263 7.26 32.76 -21.59
CA THR A 263 6.50 32.82 -22.84
C THR A 263 7.52 32.97 -23.98
N ILE A 264 7.55 32.01 -24.90
CA ILE A 264 8.59 31.89 -25.94
C ILE A 264 7.90 31.93 -27.31
N ALA A 265 8.47 32.64 -28.27
CA ALA A 265 7.99 32.60 -29.66
C ALA A 265 8.18 31.19 -30.24
N TRP A 266 7.18 30.66 -30.95
CA TRP A 266 7.20 29.28 -31.47
C TRP A 266 8.45 28.95 -32.31
N GLU A 267 8.97 29.92 -33.06
CA GLU A 267 10.18 29.78 -33.89
C GLU A 267 11.44 29.50 -33.06
N GLN A 268 11.50 29.97 -31.82
CA GLN A 268 12.63 29.76 -30.91
C GLN A 268 12.53 28.41 -30.17
N VAL A 269 11.41 27.71 -30.27
CA VAL A 269 11.20 26.45 -29.56
C VAL A 269 12.00 25.33 -30.22
N HIS A 270 12.87 24.71 -29.44
CA HIS A 270 13.68 23.58 -29.92
C HIS A 270 12.94 22.24 -29.83
N LEU A 271 12.18 22.06 -28.74
CA LEU A 271 11.54 20.80 -28.38
C LEU A 271 10.12 21.04 -27.89
N ARG A 272 9.23 20.06 -28.05
CA ARG A 272 7.89 20.06 -27.46
C ARG A 272 7.61 18.80 -26.64
N SER A 273 6.72 18.95 -25.67
CA SER A 273 6.14 17.84 -24.92
C SER A 273 5.36 16.86 -25.81
N ILE A 274 5.19 15.62 -25.35
CA ILE A 274 4.47 14.58 -26.10
C ILE A 274 3.00 14.55 -25.70
N PHE A 275 2.74 14.33 -24.41
CA PHE A 275 1.39 14.19 -23.85
C PHE A 275 1.29 14.97 -22.53
N ALA A 276 0.08 15.42 -22.18
CA ALA A 276 -0.16 16.12 -20.92
C ALA A 276 0.09 15.22 -19.69
N PHE A 277 -0.23 13.92 -19.78
CA PHE A 277 0.00 12.96 -18.69
C PHE A 277 1.47 12.55 -18.51
N GLN A 278 2.38 12.97 -19.39
CA GLN A 278 3.80 12.62 -19.33
C GLN A 278 4.46 12.99 -18.00
N TYR A 279 3.91 13.99 -17.29
CA TYR A 279 4.47 14.53 -16.05
C TYR A 279 4.06 13.78 -14.79
N PHE A 280 3.04 12.93 -14.88
CA PHE A 280 2.42 12.30 -13.73
C PHE A 280 2.75 10.81 -13.63
N SER A 281 2.53 10.24 -12.45
CA SER A 281 2.59 8.79 -12.26
C SER A 281 1.34 8.14 -12.84
N ILE A 282 1.37 6.81 -12.96
CA ILE A 282 0.22 6.03 -13.44
C ILE A 282 -1.01 6.27 -12.56
N GLY A 283 -0.85 6.31 -11.23
CA GLY A 283 -1.96 6.52 -10.30
C GLY A 283 -2.63 7.90 -10.46
N ALA A 284 -1.83 8.96 -10.57
CA ALA A 284 -2.34 10.31 -10.79
C ALA A 284 -2.98 10.48 -12.19
N SER A 285 -2.46 9.80 -13.21
CA SER A 285 -2.95 9.93 -14.59
C SER A 285 -4.26 9.17 -14.87
N LEU A 286 -4.73 8.36 -13.92
CA LEU A 286 -6.04 7.67 -13.97
C LEU A 286 -7.19 8.52 -13.38
N ILE A 287 -6.88 9.75 -12.95
CA ILE A 287 -7.85 10.71 -12.42
C ILE A 287 -8.37 11.54 -13.61
N PRO A 288 -9.66 11.42 -13.99
CA PRO A 288 -10.25 12.32 -14.98
C PRO A 288 -10.34 13.74 -14.40
N PHE A 289 -10.36 14.76 -15.25
CA PHE A 289 -10.50 16.15 -14.81
C PHE A 289 -9.50 16.57 -13.71
N ILE A 290 -8.26 16.09 -13.80
CA ILE A 290 -7.26 16.27 -12.73
C ILE A 290 -6.92 17.74 -12.50
N GLU A 291 -6.97 18.56 -13.56
CA GLU A 291 -6.76 20.00 -13.55
C GLU A 291 -7.76 20.77 -12.68
N HIS A 292 -8.94 20.18 -12.41
CA HIS A 292 -9.98 20.74 -11.53
C HIS A 292 -9.87 20.27 -10.07
N ASN A 293 -8.75 19.64 -9.70
CA ASN A 293 -8.50 19.16 -8.35
C ASN A 293 -7.24 19.82 -7.75
N ASP A 294 -7.32 20.20 -6.49
CA ASP A 294 -6.14 20.53 -5.70
C ASP A 294 -5.13 19.38 -5.68
N ALA A 295 -3.83 19.71 -5.72
CA ALA A 295 -2.75 18.74 -5.79
C ALA A 295 -2.75 17.77 -4.59
N ASN A 296 -3.09 18.24 -3.39
CA ASN A 296 -3.14 17.38 -2.20
C ASN A 296 -4.28 16.37 -2.30
N ARG A 297 -5.41 16.74 -2.93
CA ARG A 297 -6.54 15.82 -3.17
C ARG A 297 -6.24 14.84 -4.29
N ALA A 298 -5.53 15.26 -5.32
CA ALA A 298 -5.02 14.34 -6.35
C ALA A 298 -4.02 13.32 -5.77
N LEU A 299 -3.15 13.72 -4.84
CA LEU A 299 -2.27 12.81 -4.09
C LEU A 299 -3.08 11.77 -3.32
N MET A 300 -4.07 12.22 -2.55
CA MET A 300 -4.96 11.33 -1.82
C MET A 300 -5.68 10.35 -2.75
N SER A 301 -6.14 10.80 -3.92
CA SER A 301 -6.78 9.94 -4.92
C SER A 301 -5.83 8.85 -5.43
N SER A 302 -4.62 9.21 -5.87
CA SER A 302 -3.61 8.25 -6.31
C SER A 302 -3.35 7.19 -5.22
N ASN A 303 -3.30 7.61 -3.96
CA ASN A 303 -3.15 6.72 -2.81
C ASN A 303 -4.38 5.81 -2.59
N MET A 304 -5.59 6.36 -2.71
CA MET A 304 -6.85 5.63 -2.50
C MET A 304 -7.13 4.61 -3.60
N GLN A 305 -6.80 4.91 -4.86
CA GLN A 305 -6.88 3.94 -5.95
C GLN A 305 -6.02 2.69 -5.68
N ARG A 306 -4.86 2.85 -5.02
CA ARG A 306 -4.04 1.70 -4.59
C ARG A 306 -4.61 0.94 -3.38
N GLN A 307 -5.53 1.56 -2.65
CA GLN A 307 -6.22 0.92 -1.53
C GLN A 307 -7.52 0.22 -1.99
N ALA A 308 -7.93 0.37 -3.25
CA ALA A 308 -9.16 -0.20 -3.76
C ALA A 308 -9.12 -1.74 -3.78
N VAL A 309 -10.15 -2.38 -3.24
CA VAL A 309 -10.25 -3.84 -3.18
C VAL A 309 -10.92 -4.37 -4.44
N PRO A 310 -10.39 -5.45 -5.06
CA PRO A 310 -11.10 -6.13 -6.15
C PRO A 310 -12.48 -6.61 -5.71
N LEU A 311 -13.51 -6.11 -6.40
CA LEU A 311 -14.90 -6.51 -6.17
C LEU A 311 -15.21 -7.84 -6.86
N SER A 312 -16.24 -8.54 -6.39
CA SER A 312 -16.75 -9.79 -6.97
C SER A 312 -17.19 -9.59 -8.42
N GLN A 313 -17.89 -8.48 -8.66
CA GLN A 313 -18.30 -8.02 -9.98
C GLN A 313 -17.53 -6.73 -10.30
N SER A 314 -16.64 -6.77 -11.29
CA SER A 314 -15.94 -5.57 -11.75
C SER A 314 -16.76 -4.84 -12.82
N GLU A 315 -16.64 -3.52 -12.87
CA GLU A 315 -17.35 -2.67 -13.82
C GLU A 315 -16.39 -1.62 -14.40
N LYS A 316 -16.51 -1.35 -15.71
CA LYS A 316 -15.72 -0.31 -16.38
C LYS A 316 -16.15 1.06 -15.90
N CYS A 317 -15.23 2.00 -15.76
CA CYS A 317 -15.61 3.39 -15.52
C CYS A 317 -16.24 3.99 -16.78
N ILE A 318 -17.35 4.72 -16.63
CA ILE A 318 -17.99 5.44 -17.74
C ILE A 318 -17.07 6.59 -18.22
N VAL A 319 -16.47 7.31 -17.28
CA VAL A 319 -15.53 8.42 -17.57
C VAL A 319 -14.11 7.94 -17.28
N GLY A 320 -13.33 7.58 -18.29
CA GLY A 320 -11.93 7.15 -18.14
C GLY A 320 -10.93 8.20 -18.61
N THR A 321 -9.63 7.94 -18.41
CA THR A 321 -8.54 8.73 -19.04
C THR A 321 -7.96 8.05 -20.28
N GLY A 322 -8.28 6.77 -20.49
CA GLY A 322 -7.80 5.94 -21.59
C GLY A 322 -6.52 5.18 -21.29
N LEU A 323 -5.95 5.36 -20.09
CA LEU A 323 -4.78 4.63 -19.61
C LEU A 323 -5.15 3.32 -18.90
N GLU A 324 -6.43 3.09 -18.62
CA GLU A 324 -6.95 1.92 -17.89
C GLU A 324 -6.59 0.61 -18.58
N GLY A 325 -6.68 0.57 -19.92
CA GLY A 325 -6.31 -0.60 -20.72
C GLY A 325 -4.82 -0.93 -20.64
N GLN A 326 -3.97 0.10 -20.81
CA GLN A 326 -2.52 -0.07 -20.71
C GLN A 326 -2.09 -0.45 -19.30
N ALA A 327 -2.68 0.17 -18.27
CA ALA A 327 -2.42 -0.16 -16.87
C ALA A 327 -2.82 -1.60 -16.54
N ALA A 328 -3.94 -2.10 -17.08
CA ALA A 328 -4.33 -3.49 -16.89
C ALA A 328 -3.36 -4.48 -17.56
N LEU A 329 -2.90 -4.19 -18.77
CA LEU A 329 -1.92 -5.01 -19.49
C LEU A 329 -0.57 -5.06 -18.78
N ASP A 330 -0.01 -3.89 -18.45
CA ASP A 330 1.33 -3.79 -17.83
C ASP A 330 1.37 -4.35 -16.40
N SER A 331 0.21 -4.53 -15.76
CA SER A 331 0.12 -5.11 -14.42
C SER A 331 0.44 -6.60 -14.38
N GLY A 332 0.33 -7.29 -15.52
CA GLY A 332 0.41 -8.75 -15.61
C GLY A 332 -0.76 -9.47 -14.94
N ALA A 333 -1.87 -8.78 -14.62
CA ALA A 333 -3.06 -9.40 -14.05
C ALA A 333 -3.90 -10.16 -15.10
N LEU A 334 -3.82 -9.74 -16.37
CA LEU A 334 -4.50 -10.36 -17.50
C LEU A 334 -3.71 -11.56 -18.04
N ALA A 335 -4.41 -12.59 -18.51
CA ALA A 335 -3.77 -13.63 -19.31
C ALA A 335 -3.80 -13.22 -20.78
N ILE A 336 -2.64 -13.09 -21.42
CA ILE A 336 -2.48 -12.70 -22.83
C ILE A 336 -1.99 -13.88 -23.67
N ALA A 337 -2.35 -13.89 -24.95
CA ALA A 337 -1.85 -14.87 -25.91
C ALA A 337 -0.44 -14.50 -26.38
N GLU A 338 0.57 -15.29 -26.01
CA GLU A 338 1.95 -15.09 -26.48
C GLU A 338 2.13 -15.53 -27.94
N HIS A 339 1.33 -16.51 -28.37
CA HIS A 339 1.33 -17.09 -29.71
C HIS A 339 -0.06 -17.01 -30.32
N GLU A 340 -0.11 -16.92 -31.64
CA GLU A 340 -1.36 -17.07 -32.37
C GLU A 340 -1.78 -18.55 -32.44
N GLY A 341 -3.09 -18.78 -32.49
CA GLY A 341 -3.62 -20.14 -32.58
C GLY A 341 -5.11 -20.22 -32.33
N LYS A 342 -5.66 -21.42 -32.46
CA LYS A 342 -7.07 -21.72 -32.26
C LYS A 342 -7.30 -22.29 -30.87
N ILE A 343 -8.32 -21.80 -30.18
CA ILE A 343 -8.66 -22.32 -28.86
C ILE A 343 -9.29 -23.70 -29.02
N PHE A 344 -8.59 -24.69 -28.48
CA PHE A 344 -9.03 -26.08 -28.51
C PHE A 344 -9.96 -26.41 -27.34
N TYR A 345 -9.63 -25.92 -26.14
CA TYR A 345 -10.33 -26.22 -24.90
C TYR A 345 -10.17 -25.07 -23.88
N THR A 346 -11.22 -24.83 -23.11
CA THR A 346 -11.26 -23.80 -22.07
C THR A 346 -11.82 -24.40 -20.81
N ASP A 347 -11.05 -24.33 -19.73
CA ASP A 347 -11.44 -24.72 -18.38
C ASP A 347 -11.38 -23.49 -17.45
N THR A 348 -11.79 -23.68 -16.22
CA THR A 348 -11.60 -22.72 -15.14
C THR A 348 -10.13 -22.55 -14.78
N ASP A 349 -9.33 -23.62 -14.77
CA ASP A 349 -7.92 -23.61 -14.33
C ASP A 349 -6.91 -23.44 -15.47
N LYS A 350 -7.32 -23.62 -16.73
CA LYS A 350 -6.41 -23.59 -17.89
C LYS A 350 -7.13 -23.31 -19.21
N ILE A 351 -6.37 -22.78 -20.17
CA ILE A 351 -6.77 -22.62 -21.57
C ILE A 351 -5.78 -23.40 -22.43
N LEU A 352 -6.30 -24.19 -23.38
CA LEU A 352 -5.48 -24.90 -24.37
C LEU A 352 -5.60 -24.22 -25.73
N LEU A 353 -4.46 -23.80 -26.27
CA LEU A 353 -4.33 -23.13 -27.55
C LEU A 353 -3.54 -24.01 -28.51
N SER A 354 -4.07 -24.27 -29.70
CA SER A 354 -3.41 -25.03 -30.75
C SER A 354 -2.83 -24.06 -31.79
N GLY A 355 -1.51 -24.10 -31.99
CA GLY A 355 -0.80 -23.24 -32.95
C GLY A 355 0.41 -23.98 -33.52
N ASN A 356 0.63 -23.89 -34.84
CA ASN A 356 1.75 -24.51 -35.55
C ASN A 356 1.93 -26.03 -35.31
N GLY A 357 0.86 -26.77 -35.04
CA GLY A 357 0.89 -28.22 -34.76
C GLY A 357 1.04 -28.57 -33.28
N ASP A 358 1.45 -27.63 -32.44
CA ASP A 358 1.62 -27.83 -31.00
C ASP A 358 0.41 -27.33 -30.19
N THR A 359 0.18 -27.96 -29.04
CA THR A 359 -0.85 -27.53 -28.07
C THR A 359 -0.18 -26.89 -26.87
N LEU A 360 -0.37 -25.58 -26.72
CA LEU A 360 0.13 -24.78 -25.61
C LEU A 360 -0.89 -24.77 -24.47
N ARG A 361 -0.44 -25.12 -23.26
CA ARG A 361 -1.24 -25.05 -22.03
C ARG A 361 -0.94 -23.76 -21.28
N ILE A 362 -1.96 -22.91 -21.15
CA ILE A 362 -1.88 -21.65 -20.41
C ILE A 362 -2.62 -21.82 -19.07
N PRO A 363 -1.92 -21.92 -17.93
CA PRO A 363 -2.56 -22.03 -16.62
C PRO A 363 -3.18 -20.70 -16.20
N LEU A 364 -4.37 -20.76 -15.60
CA LEU A 364 -5.08 -19.61 -15.03
C LEU A 364 -4.94 -19.58 -13.51
N VAL A 365 -4.91 -18.37 -12.96
CA VAL A 365 -4.86 -18.17 -11.50
C VAL A 365 -6.23 -18.40 -10.88
N MET A 366 -6.36 -19.39 -9.99
CA MET A 366 -7.59 -19.74 -9.29
C MET A 366 -7.49 -19.46 -7.80
N TYR A 367 -8.39 -18.61 -7.27
CA TYR A 367 -8.53 -18.28 -5.84
C TYR A 367 -7.20 -18.15 -5.08
N GLN A 368 -6.25 -17.43 -5.66
CA GLN A 368 -4.94 -17.24 -5.05
C GLN A 368 -4.98 -16.08 -4.05
N ARG A 369 -4.41 -16.30 -2.86
CA ARG A 369 -4.25 -15.26 -1.84
C ARG A 369 -3.17 -14.25 -2.25
N SER A 370 -3.51 -12.97 -2.22
CA SER A 370 -2.53 -11.89 -2.31
C SER A 370 -1.81 -11.62 -0.97
N ASN A 371 -0.72 -10.86 -1.00
CA ASN A 371 0.00 -10.44 0.22
C ASN A 371 -0.87 -9.61 1.18
N LYS A 372 -1.92 -8.95 0.66
CA LYS A 372 -2.88 -8.14 1.42
C LYS A 372 -4.20 -8.88 1.68
N ASN A 373 -4.22 -10.20 1.51
CA ASN A 373 -5.38 -11.07 1.69
C ASN A 373 -6.56 -10.81 0.73
N THR A 374 -6.34 -10.10 -0.38
CA THR A 374 -7.33 -9.99 -1.47
C THR A 374 -7.31 -11.25 -2.34
N CYS A 375 -8.42 -11.53 -3.03
CA CYS A 375 -8.55 -12.68 -3.90
C CYS A 375 -8.04 -12.36 -5.31
N MET A 376 -7.06 -13.11 -5.80
CA MET A 376 -6.61 -13.09 -7.19
C MET A 376 -7.24 -14.29 -7.92
N HIS A 377 -8.05 -14.01 -8.93
CA HIS A 377 -8.73 -15.03 -9.72
C HIS A 377 -8.85 -14.53 -11.17
N GLN A 378 -8.52 -15.41 -12.12
CA GLN A 378 -8.65 -15.16 -13.54
C GLN A 378 -9.86 -15.91 -14.11
N LYS A 379 -10.69 -15.20 -14.88
CA LYS A 379 -11.88 -15.75 -15.54
C LYS A 379 -11.64 -15.81 -17.05
N PRO A 380 -11.69 -16.99 -17.70
CA PRO A 380 -11.55 -17.10 -19.14
C PRO A 380 -12.70 -16.36 -19.85
N GLN A 381 -12.40 -15.69 -20.96
CA GLN A 381 -13.38 -14.91 -21.74
C GLN A 381 -13.57 -15.42 -23.16
N VAL A 382 -12.66 -16.30 -23.57
CA VAL A 382 -12.60 -16.77 -24.94
C VAL A 382 -13.46 -18.04 -25.09
N ARG A 383 -14.15 -18.14 -26.22
CA ARG A 383 -14.98 -19.31 -26.56
C ARG A 383 -14.13 -20.34 -27.33
N ARG A 384 -14.49 -21.62 -27.16
CA ARG A 384 -13.90 -22.72 -27.93
C ARG A 384 -14.01 -22.47 -29.44
N GLY A 385 -12.96 -22.81 -30.18
CA GLY A 385 -12.91 -22.71 -31.63
C GLY A 385 -12.55 -21.32 -32.19
N LYS A 386 -12.44 -20.29 -31.35
CA LYS A 386 -12.02 -18.95 -31.81
C LYS A 386 -10.53 -18.92 -32.11
N CYS A 387 -10.15 -18.29 -33.23
CA CYS A 387 -8.76 -17.99 -33.57
C CYS A 387 -8.32 -16.73 -32.84
N ILE A 388 -7.17 -16.80 -32.19
CA ILE A 388 -6.61 -15.76 -31.34
C ILE A 388 -5.30 -15.27 -31.95
N LYS A 389 -5.14 -13.95 -31.98
CA LYS A 389 -3.89 -13.30 -32.39
C LYS A 389 -2.95 -13.12 -31.19
N LYS A 390 -1.65 -13.08 -31.46
CA LYS A 390 -0.66 -12.67 -30.46
C LYS A 390 -1.03 -11.32 -29.84
N GLY A 391 -0.95 -11.24 -28.52
CA GLY A 391 -1.28 -10.06 -27.71
C GLY A 391 -2.76 -9.94 -27.32
N GLN A 392 -3.65 -10.79 -27.84
CA GLN A 392 -5.06 -10.76 -27.48
C GLN A 392 -5.29 -11.31 -26.06
N ILE A 393 -6.26 -10.73 -25.35
CA ILE A 393 -6.59 -11.10 -23.97
C ILE A 393 -7.41 -12.39 -23.96
N LEU A 394 -6.97 -13.36 -23.16
CA LEU A 394 -7.57 -14.68 -23.00
C LEU A 394 -8.46 -14.77 -21.75
N ALA A 395 -8.01 -14.18 -20.64
CA ALA A 395 -8.72 -14.18 -19.36
C ALA A 395 -8.55 -12.84 -18.64
N TYR A 396 -9.63 -12.38 -17.99
CA TYR A 396 -9.61 -11.21 -17.13
C TYR A 396 -9.19 -11.60 -15.72
N GLY A 397 -8.43 -10.74 -15.06
CA GLY A 397 -7.96 -10.94 -13.69
C GLY A 397 -8.89 -10.28 -12.67
N ALA A 398 -8.41 -10.19 -11.44
CA ALA A 398 -9.10 -9.44 -10.39
C ALA A 398 -9.06 -7.94 -10.71
N ALA A 399 -10.19 -7.24 -10.58
CA ALA A 399 -10.34 -5.82 -10.87
C ALA A 399 -10.00 -5.43 -12.33
N THR A 400 -10.33 -6.30 -13.29
CA THR A 400 -10.28 -5.95 -14.72
C THR A 400 -11.53 -6.46 -15.47
N ILE A 401 -12.00 -5.68 -16.44
CA ILE A 401 -13.12 -6.04 -17.31
C ILE A 401 -12.90 -5.45 -18.71
N GLY A 402 -13.17 -6.22 -19.76
CA GLY A 402 -12.99 -5.77 -21.14
C GLY A 402 -11.56 -5.31 -21.47
N GLY A 403 -10.56 -5.85 -20.76
CA GLY A 403 -9.15 -5.48 -20.89
C GLY A 403 -8.73 -4.18 -20.20
N GLU A 404 -9.62 -3.54 -19.44
CA GLU A 404 -9.38 -2.30 -18.71
C GLU A 404 -9.36 -2.53 -17.21
N LEU A 405 -8.69 -1.63 -16.49
CA LEU A 405 -8.66 -1.59 -15.05
C LEU A 405 -10.03 -1.17 -14.50
N ALA A 406 -10.54 -1.94 -13.53
CA ALA A 406 -11.86 -1.74 -12.95
C ALA A 406 -11.82 -1.88 -11.42
N LEU A 407 -11.47 -0.79 -10.76
CA LEU A 407 -11.25 -0.73 -9.32
C LEU A 407 -12.51 -0.48 -8.48
N GLY A 408 -13.62 -0.08 -9.10
CA GLY A 408 -14.85 0.38 -8.44
C GLY A 408 -16.12 0.11 -9.23
N LYS A 409 -17.13 0.94 -8.99
CA LYS A 409 -18.48 0.86 -9.55
C LYS A 409 -18.99 2.24 -9.93
N ASN A 410 -19.77 2.33 -11.01
CA ASN A 410 -20.52 3.55 -11.32
C ASN A 410 -21.83 3.49 -10.53
N VAL A 411 -22.02 4.42 -9.59
CA VAL A 411 -23.18 4.43 -8.68
C VAL A 411 -23.88 5.76 -8.73
N LEU A 412 -25.20 5.77 -8.56
CA LEU A 412 -25.99 7.00 -8.59
C LEU A 412 -25.82 7.76 -7.26
N VAL A 413 -25.28 8.97 -7.32
CA VAL A 413 -24.96 9.79 -6.15
C VAL A 413 -25.73 11.11 -6.20
N ALA A 414 -26.32 11.49 -5.07
CA ALA A 414 -26.87 12.84 -4.86
C ALA A 414 -25.95 13.65 -3.94
N TYR A 415 -25.74 14.93 -4.27
CA TYR A 415 -24.96 15.87 -3.44
C TYR A 415 -25.89 16.78 -2.64
N MET A 416 -26.34 16.31 -1.48
CA MET A 416 -27.23 17.04 -0.58
C MET A 416 -26.98 16.65 0.89
N PRO A 417 -27.21 17.52 1.87
CA PRO A 417 -27.21 17.11 3.28
C PRO A 417 -28.39 16.18 3.57
N TRP A 418 -28.20 15.22 4.48
CA TRP A 418 -29.26 14.28 4.88
C TRP A 418 -29.21 13.99 6.39
N GLU A 419 -30.04 14.70 7.17
CA GLU A 419 -30.27 14.48 8.62
C GLU A 419 -28.99 14.33 9.47
N GLY A 420 -27.86 14.89 9.03
CA GLY A 420 -26.56 14.70 9.68
C GLY A 420 -25.91 13.33 9.47
N TYR A 421 -26.56 12.36 8.82
CA TYR A 421 -25.95 11.07 8.53
C TYR A 421 -24.78 11.18 7.54
N ASN A 422 -24.74 12.22 6.72
CA ASN A 422 -23.59 12.53 5.88
C ASN A 422 -22.79 13.74 6.38
N PHE A 423 -22.74 13.96 7.70
CA PHE A 423 -21.89 15.01 8.28
C PHE A 423 -20.41 14.78 7.95
N GLU A 424 -19.73 15.85 7.52
CA GLU A 424 -18.32 15.83 7.07
C GLU A 424 -17.99 14.76 6.02
N ASP A 425 -17.28 13.69 6.44
CA ASP A 425 -16.81 12.57 5.62
C ASP A 425 -17.73 11.34 5.72
N ALA A 426 -18.86 11.46 6.41
CA ALA A 426 -19.83 10.39 6.49
C ALA A 426 -20.59 10.26 5.16
N VAL A 427 -20.90 9.02 4.76
CA VAL A 427 -21.64 8.70 3.55
C VAL A 427 -22.83 7.82 3.90
N LEU A 428 -23.99 8.24 3.43
CA LEU A 428 -25.22 7.48 3.45
C LEU A 428 -25.28 6.57 2.23
N ILE A 429 -25.69 5.32 2.39
CA ILE A 429 -25.83 4.37 1.27
C ILE A 429 -27.21 3.72 1.25
N SER A 430 -27.65 3.32 0.06
CA SER A 430 -28.85 2.52 -0.15
C SER A 430 -28.59 1.04 0.19
N GLU A 431 -29.59 0.40 0.78
CA GLU A 431 -29.66 -1.04 1.02
C GLU A 431 -29.46 -1.85 -0.28
N ARG A 432 -29.80 -1.26 -1.43
CA ARG A 432 -29.56 -1.84 -2.77
C ARG A 432 -28.14 -2.34 -2.94
N LEU A 433 -27.15 -1.54 -2.52
CA LEU A 433 -25.73 -1.83 -2.68
C LEU A 433 -25.27 -3.10 -1.94
N VAL A 434 -26.02 -3.50 -0.90
CA VAL A 434 -25.78 -4.72 -0.12
C VAL A 434 -26.47 -5.91 -0.78
N TYR A 435 -27.79 -5.79 -1.07
CA TYR A 435 -28.59 -6.91 -1.59
C TYR A 435 -28.16 -7.36 -2.98
N GLU A 436 -27.77 -6.43 -3.85
CA GLU A 436 -27.31 -6.74 -5.22
C GLU A 436 -25.81 -7.08 -5.29
N ASP A 437 -25.14 -7.24 -4.14
CA ASP A 437 -23.72 -7.61 -4.07
C ASP A 437 -22.77 -6.65 -4.82
N ILE A 438 -23.18 -5.39 -5.03
CA ILE A 438 -22.47 -4.39 -5.85
C ILE A 438 -21.07 -4.12 -5.29
N TYR A 439 -20.96 -3.93 -3.97
CA TYR A 439 -19.70 -3.69 -3.26
C TYR A 439 -19.22 -4.89 -2.44
N THR A 440 -19.49 -6.10 -2.92
CA THR A 440 -19.01 -7.33 -2.29
C THR A 440 -17.60 -7.66 -2.77
N SER A 441 -16.69 -7.99 -1.85
CA SER A 441 -15.31 -8.41 -2.14
C SER A 441 -14.97 -9.77 -1.50
N PHE A 442 -14.03 -10.48 -2.11
CA PHE A 442 -13.53 -11.76 -1.59
C PHE A 442 -12.14 -11.60 -0.97
N HIS A 443 -11.99 -12.12 0.25
CA HIS A 443 -10.73 -12.10 0.98
C HIS A 443 -10.31 -13.50 1.36
N ILE A 444 -9.02 -13.81 1.22
CA ILE A 444 -8.46 -15.12 1.58
C ILE A 444 -7.51 -14.92 2.75
N ARG A 445 -7.90 -15.44 3.92
CA ARG A 445 -7.06 -15.42 5.12
C ARG A 445 -6.33 -16.74 5.29
N LYS A 446 -5.05 -16.64 5.64
CA LYS A 446 -4.19 -17.77 5.98
C LYS A 446 -4.10 -17.87 7.50
N TYR A 447 -4.45 -19.03 8.04
CA TYR A 447 -4.23 -19.41 9.43
C TYR A 447 -3.18 -20.50 9.47
N GLU A 448 -2.21 -20.40 10.39
CA GLU A 448 -1.09 -21.32 10.47
C GLU A 448 -0.84 -21.71 11.92
N ILE A 449 -0.59 -23.01 12.14
CA ILE A 449 -0.12 -23.55 13.40
C ILE A 449 1.13 -24.40 13.15
N GLN A 450 2.12 -24.23 14.03
CA GLN A 450 3.35 -25.01 14.01
C GLN A 450 3.23 -26.17 14.99
N ILE A 451 3.79 -27.30 14.61
CA ILE A 451 3.83 -28.55 15.36
C ILE A 451 5.28 -28.96 15.46
N ASN A 452 5.77 -29.10 16.69
CA ASN A 452 7.12 -29.61 16.93
C ASN A 452 7.06 -31.14 16.95
N GLN A 453 7.86 -31.82 16.12
CA GLN A 453 7.88 -33.28 16.14
C GLN A 453 8.41 -33.78 17.49
N GLY A 454 7.55 -34.50 18.23
CA GLY A 454 7.85 -35.08 19.53
C GLY A 454 6.59 -35.18 20.39
N PRO A 455 6.42 -34.32 21.40
CA PRO A 455 5.28 -34.39 22.33
C PRO A 455 3.92 -34.08 21.69
N GLU A 456 3.87 -33.15 20.74
CA GLU A 456 2.60 -32.59 20.26
C GLU A 456 1.89 -33.51 19.26
N ARG A 457 0.58 -33.71 19.44
CA ARG A 457 -0.24 -34.57 18.56
C ARG A 457 -1.38 -33.79 17.93
N VAL A 458 -1.59 -33.99 16.64
CA VAL A 458 -2.78 -33.50 15.92
C VAL A 458 -3.82 -34.61 15.97
N THR A 459 -5.02 -34.30 16.45
CA THR A 459 -6.12 -35.27 16.61
C THR A 459 -7.47 -34.57 16.61
N ASN A 460 -8.52 -35.29 16.21
CA ASN A 460 -9.91 -34.86 16.36
C ASN A 460 -10.49 -35.19 17.75
N GLU A 461 -9.85 -36.10 18.49
CA GLU A 461 -10.23 -36.49 19.85
C GLU A 461 -9.63 -35.53 20.88
N ILE A 462 -10.35 -34.44 21.15
CA ILE A 462 -9.91 -33.44 22.12
C ILE A 462 -10.79 -33.52 23.38
N PRO A 463 -10.21 -33.88 24.55
CA PRO A 463 -10.96 -33.92 25.79
C PRO A 463 -11.47 -32.52 26.16
N HIS A 464 -12.66 -32.46 26.78
CA HIS A 464 -13.34 -31.25 27.27
C HIS A 464 -14.00 -30.34 26.24
N LEU A 465 -13.91 -30.64 24.94
CA LEU A 465 -14.62 -29.86 23.92
C LEU A 465 -15.93 -30.54 23.53
N GLU A 466 -16.95 -29.73 23.30
CA GLU A 466 -18.23 -30.20 22.79
C GLU A 466 -18.08 -30.77 21.37
N VAL A 467 -18.81 -31.84 21.08
CA VAL A 467 -18.80 -32.53 19.77
C VAL A 467 -19.14 -31.56 18.63
N HIS A 468 -19.98 -30.55 18.89
CA HIS A 468 -20.34 -29.52 17.92
C HIS A 468 -19.12 -28.75 17.37
N LEU A 469 -18.12 -28.43 18.19
CA LEU A 469 -16.93 -27.69 17.77
C LEU A 469 -15.98 -28.53 16.91
N LEU A 470 -16.09 -29.86 17.02
CA LEU A 470 -15.26 -30.84 16.32
C LEU A 470 -15.87 -31.31 15.00
N ARG A 471 -17.14 -30.97 14.72
CA ARG A 471 -17.91 -31.44 13.55
C ARG A 471 -17.23 -31.21 12.19
N ASN A 472 -16.39 -30.18 12.09
CA ASN A 472 -15.74 -29.77 10.86
C ASN A 472 -14.36 -30.43 10.66
N LEU A 473 -13.87 -31.19 11.64
CA LEU A 473 -12.57 -31.86 11.59
C LEU A 473 -12.65 -33.24 10.91
N ASP A 474 -11.61 -33.59 10.18
CA ASP A 474 -11.40 -34.91 9.61
C ASP A 474 -10.86 -35.91 10.65
N LYS A 475 -10.57 -37.14 10.24
CA LYS A 475 -9.99 -38.19 11.09
C LYS A 475 -8.61 -37.83 11.67
N ASN A 476 -7.89 -36.91 11.03
CA ASN A 476 -6.56 -36.47 11.45
C ASN A 476 -6.63 -35.25 12.40
N GLY A 477 -7.81 -34.70 12.67
CA GLY A 477 -7.96 -33.48 13.47
C GLY A 477 -7.78 -32.18 12.68
N ILE A 478 -7.92 -32.22 11.36
CA ILE A 478 -7.75 -31.07 10.47
C ILE A 478 -9.10 -30.73 9.82
N VAL A 479 -9.41 -29.44 9.69
CA VAL A 479 -10.66 -29.01 9.08
C VAL A 479 -10.83 -29.53 7.65
N MET A 480 -12.01 -30.07 7.35
CA MET A 480 -12.35 -30.61 6.03
C MET A 480 -12.47 -29.50 4.98
N LEU A 481 -11.97 -29.76 3.76
CA LEU A 481 -12.11 -28.84 2.63
C LEU A 481 -13.60 -28.60 2.30
N GLY A 482 -13.94 -27.35 1.98
CA GLY A 482 -15.30 -26.94 1.66
C GLY A 482 -16.20 -26.69 2.87
N SER A 483 -15.75 -26.98 4.10
CA SER A 483 -16.50 -26.70 5.33
C SER A 483 -16.75 -25.21 5.51
N TRP A 484 -17.94 -24.88 6.01
CA TRP A 484 -18.26 -23.55 6.51
C TRP A 484 -17.81 -23.45 7.96
N VAL A 485 -17.00 -22.44 8.27
CA VAL A 485 -16.43 -22.23 9.61
C VAL A 485 -16.74 -20.83 10.13
N GLU A 486 -17.06 -20.76 11.40
CA GLU A 486 -17.43 -19.55 12.12
C GLU A 486 -16.50 -19.29 13.30
N THR A 487 -16.65 -18.12 13.93
CA THR A 487 -15.80 -17.70 15.04
C THR A 487 -15.88 -18.72 16.17
N GLY A 488 -14.72 -19.21 16.64
CA GLY A 488 -14.63 -20.21 17.69
C GLY A 488 -14.48 -21.65 17.18
N ASP A 489 -14.84 -21.94 15.93
CA ASP A 489 -14.65 -23.26 15.34
C ASP A 489 -13.17 -23.66 15.31
N ILE A 490 -12.93 -24.95 15.48
CA ILE A 490 -11.58 -25.52 15.50
C ILE A 490 -11.17 -25.82 14.06
N LEU A 491 -10.04 -25.22 13.64
CA LEU A 491 -9.45 -25.44 12.32
C LEU A 491 -8.44 -26.59 12.34
N VAL A 492 -7.69 -26.72 13.44
CA VAL A 492 -6.72 -27.80 13.66
C VAL A 492 -6.75 -28.17 15.14
N GLY A 493 -7.09 -29.43 15.41
CA GLY A 493 -7.06 -30.01 16.73
C GLY A 493 -5.65 -30.37 17.13
N LYS A 494 -5.13 -29.73 18.19
CA LYS A 494 -3.75 -29.91 18.65
C LYS A 494 -3.73 -30.12 20.16
N LEU A 495 -3.03 -31.18 20.58
CA LEU A 495 -2.76 -31.51 21.97
C LEU A 495 -1.26 -31.36 22.24
N THR A 496 -0.92 -30.55 23.25
CA THR A 496 0.45 -30.44 23.76
C THR A 496 0.52 -31.17 25.11
N PRO A 497 1.31 -32.23 25.27
CA PRO A 497 1.45 -32.92 26.54
C PRO A 497 2.13 -31.97 27.54
N GLN A 498 1.54 -31.88 28.72
CA GLN A 498 2.11 -31.19 29.85
C GLN A 498 3.12 -32.14 30.50
N MET A 499 4.43 -31.89 30.34
CA MET A 499 5.43 -32.46 31.24
C MET A 499 5.34 -31.74 32.58
N VAL A 500 4.37 -32.12 33.39
CA VAL A 500 4.06 -31.46 34.65
C VAL A 500 4.20 -32.46 35.78
N LYS A 501 5.20 -32.26 36.63
CA LYS A 501 5.21 -32.81 38.00
C LYS A 501 3.97 -32.27 38.71
N GLU A 502 3.25 -33.12 39.47
CA GLU A 502 2.03 -32.74 40.20
C GLU A 502 2.18 -31.40 40.94
N SER A 503 3.39 -31.09 41.44
CA SER A 503 3.78 -29.84 42.11
C SER A 503 3.43 -28.52 41.40
N SER A 504 3.24 -28.49 40.08
CA SER A 504 2.98 -27.22 39.35
C SER A 504 1.51 -26.84 39.20
N TYR A 505 0.58 -27.74 39.55
CA TYR A 505 -0.82 -27.35 39.67
C TYR A 505 -1.04 -26.55 40.96
N ALA A 506 -1.84 -25.50 40.85
CA ALA A 506 -2.29 -24.74 42.01
C ALA A 506 -2.98 -25.69 43.02
N PRO A 507 -2.77 -25.52 44.33
CA PRO A 507 -3.38 -26.38 45.35
C PRO A 507 -4.90 -26.52 45.18
N GLU A 508 -5.57 -25.44 44.79
CA GLU A 508 -7.01 -25.35 44.56
C GLU A 508 -7.46 -26.23 43.39
N ASP A 509 -6.70 -26.23 42.28
CA ASP A 509 -6.97 -27.06 41.10
C ASP A 509 -6.82 -28.56 41.41
N ARG A 510 -5.90 -28.93 42.32
CA ARG A 510 -5.75 -30.32 42.75
C ARG A 510 -6.95 -30.76 43.57
N LEU A 511 -7.36 -29.96 44.54
CA LEU A 511 -8.51 -30.23 45.40
C LEU A 511 -9.78 -30.40 44.56
N LEU A 512 -10.05 -29.48 43.63
CA LEU A 512 -11.19 -29.54 42.72
C LEU A 512 -11.23 -30.85 41.93
N ARG A 513 -10.08 -31.31 41.42
CA ARG A 513 -9.99 -32.56 40.66
C ARG A 513 -10.23 -33.79 41.53
N THR A 514 -9.73 -33.80 42.76
CA THR A 514 -9.97 -34.87 43.72
C THR A 514 -11.46 -34.96 44.08
N ILE A 515 -12.11 -33.82 44.31
CA ILE A 515 -13.55 -33.76 44.63
C ILE A 515 -14.41 -34.23 43.44
N LEU A 516 -14.09 -33.77 42.22
CA LEU A 516 -14.87 -34.06 41.01
C LEU A 516 -14.54 -35.42 40.37
N GLY A 517 -13.61 -36.20 40.94
CA GLY A 517 -13.18 -37.49 40.38
C GLY A 517 -12.59 -37.40 38.97
N MET A 518 -12.10 -36.22 38.57
CA MET A 518 -11.63 -35.97 37.20
C MET A 518 -10.25 -36.60 36.99
N ARG A 519 -10.13 -37.44 35.95
CA ARG A 519 -8.82 -38.03 35.56
C ARG A 519 -7.82 -36.93 35.19
N VAL A 520 -6.56 -37.13 35.56
CA VAL A 520 -5.46 -36.24 35.17
C VAL A 520 -5.18 -36.42 33.69
N TYR A 521 -5.64 -35.49 32.87
CA TYR A 521 -5.22 -35.44 31.47
C TYR A 521 -3.76 -34.98 31.40
N THR A 522 -2.93 -35.77 30.73
CA THR A 522 -1.52 -35.47 30.51
C THR A 522 -1.29 -34.43 29.41
N SER A 523 -2.36 -33.93 28.76
CA SER A 523 -2.29 -33.04 27.61
C SER A 523 -3.21 -31.82 27.72
N LYS A 524 -2.67 -30.67 27.35
CA LYS A 524 -3.39 -29.39 27.24
C LYS A 524 -3.84 -29.14 25.81
N GLU A 525 -5.07 -28.65 25.66
CA GLU A 525 -5.60 -28.16 24.39
C GLU A 525 -4.81 -26.94 23.89
N THR A 526 -4.21 -27.03 22.70
CA THR A 526 -3.52 -25.94 22.02
C THR A 526 -4.00 -25.78 20.56
N CYS A 527 -5.28 -26.03 20.33
CA CYS A 527 -5.92 -26.02 19.02
C CYS A 527 -5.86 -24.65 18.32
N LEU A 528 -5.84 -24.69 16.99
CA LEU A 528 -6.03 -23.51 16.16
C LEU A 528 -7.53 -23.23 16.01
N LYS A 529 -8.03 -22.20 16.72
CA LYS A 529 -9.42 -21.74 16.62
C LYS A 529 -9.54 -20.56 15.67
N LEU A 530 -10.66 -20.46 14.95
CA LEU A 530 -10.95 -19.28 14.13
C LEU A 530 -11.16 -18.07 15.05
N PRO A 531 -10.38 -16.97 14.87
CA PRO A 531 -10.49 -15.81 15.75
C PRO A 531 -11.79 -15.03 15.51
N ILE A 532 -12.11 -14.17 16.48
CA ILE A 532 -13.30 -13.30 16.47
C ILE A 532 -13.38 -12.48 15.17
N GLY A 533 -14.57 -12.47 14.57
CA GLY A 533 -14.86 -11.79 13.30
C GLY A 533 -14.48 -12.61 12.07
N GLY A 534 -13.92 -13.82 12.25
CA GLY A 534 -13.71 -14.76 11.16
C GLY A 534 -14.98 -15.54 10.85
N ARG A 535 -15.36 -15.57 9.57
CA ARG A 535 -16.32 -16.54 9.00
C ARG A 535 -15.98 -16.79 7.54
N GLY A 536 -16.27 -17.98 7.02
CA GLY A 536 -16.09 -18.27 5.60
C GLY A 536 -15.94 -19.75 5.28
N ARG A 537 -15.54 -20.02 4.04
CA ARG A 537 -15.41 -21.40 3.53
C ARG A 537 -13.93 -21.80 3.43
N VAL A 538 -13.60 -23.00 3.88
CA VAL A 538 -12.25 -23.56 3.75
C VAL A 538 -12.00 -23.94 2.29
N ILE A 539 -11.01 -23.31 1.67
CA ILE A 539 -10.68 -23.52 0.24
C ILE A 539 -9.46 -24.41 0.01
N ASP A 540 -8.48 -24.37 0.92
CA ASP A 540 -7.22 -25.09 0.76
C ASP A 540 -6.63 -25.37 2.16
N VAL A 541 -6.03 -26.53 2.32
CA VAL A 541 -5.37 -26.98 3.54
C VAL A 541 -4.06 -27.63 3.14
N ARG A 542 -2.95 -27.11 3.65
CA ARG A 542 -1.61 -27.61 3.35
C ARG A 542 -0.89 -28.00 4.61
N TRP A 543 -0.48 -29.25 4.68
CA TRP A 543 0.44 -29.76 5.68
C TRP A 543 1.85 -29.73 5.07
N VAL A 544 2.72 -28.87 5.61
CA VAL A 544 4.09 -28.69 5.14
C VAL A 544 5.05 -29.16 6.21
N GLN A 545 5.86 -30.17 5.88
CA GLN A 545 6.98 -30.61 6.69
C GLN A 545 8.23 -29.82 6.28
N SER A 546 8.82 -29.08 7.22
CA SER A 546 10.07 -28.37 6.97
C SER A 546 11.24 -29.25 7.41
N SER A 547 11.84 -30.00 6.48
CA SER A 547 13.15 -30.60 6.70
C SER A 547 14.23 -29.52 6.59
N LYS A 548 14.65 -28.94 7.71
CA LYS A 548 15.96 -28.29 7.72
C LYS A 548 17.03 -29.38 7.66
N THR A 549 18.08 -29.13 6.90
CA THR A 549 19.26 -30.00 6.72
C THR A 549 20.13 -30.17 7.97
N ASP A 550 19.59 -29.91 9.17
CA ASP A 550 20.24 -30.19 10.46
C ASP A 550 19.28 -31.07 11.28
N GLU A 551 19.76 -32.25 11.69
CA GLU A 551 18.98 -33.39 12.16
C GLU A 551 18.24 -33.22 13.50
N THR A 552 18.16 -32.03 14.09
CA THR A 552 17.74 -31.90 15.50
C THR A 552 16.26 -31.55 15.72
N GLU A 553 15.55 -30.84 14.84
CA GLU A 553 14.11 -30.61 15.04
C GLU A 553 13.35 -30.45 13.71
N LYS A 554 12.67 -31.52 13.29
CA LYS A 554 11.68 -31.46 12.21
C LYS A 554 10.46 -30.69 12.72
N THR A 555 10.14 -29.58 12.06
CA THR A 555 8.95 -28.78 12.37
C THR A 555 7.94 -28.95 11.26
N GLU A 556 6.71 -29.25 11.64
CA GLU A 556 5.59 -29.32 10.71
C GLU A 556 4.72 -28.08 10.85
N SER A 557 4.09 -27.67 9.76
CA SER A 557 3.18 -26.53 9.75
C SER A 557 1.93 -26.88 8.99
N ILE A 558 0.77 -26.68 9.62
CA ILE A 558 -0.52 -26.82 8.96
C ILE A 558 -1.04 -25.43 8.64
N ARG A 559 -1.38 -25.21 7.38
CA ARG A 559 -1.86 -23.94 6.83
C ARG A 559 -3.27 -24.12 6.30
N VAL A 560 -4.22 -23.38 6.86
CA VAL A 560 -5.62 -23.38 6.45
C VAL A 560 -5.94 -22.05 5.77
N TYR A 561 -6.49 -22.12 4.56
CA TYR A 561 -6.92 -20.97 3.78
C TYR A 561 -8.44 -20.89 3.78
N ILE A 562 -8.96 -19.74 4.21
CA ILE A 562 -10.40 -19.51 4.34
C ILE A 562 -10.79 -18.33 3.45
N LEU A 563 -11.75 -18.57 2.56
CA LEU A 563 -12.36 -17.56 1.71
C LEU A 563 -13.53 -16.90 2.44
N GLN A 564 -13.47 -15.58 2.55
CA GLN A 564 -14.47 -14.74 3.23
C GLN A 564 -15.15 -13.85 2.19
N LYS A 565 -16.49 -13.96 2.09
CA LYS A 565 -17.32 -12.99 1.37
C LYS A 565 -17.54 -11.78 2.27
N ARG A 566 -17.18 -10.58 1.79
CA ARG A 566 -17.31 -9.32 2.53
C ARG A 566 -18.17 -8.33 1.76
N GLU A 567 -19.42 -8.25 2.17
CA GLU A 567 -20.37 -7.21 1.77
C GLU A 567 -19.95 -5.84 2.32
N ILE A 568 -20.57 -4.78 1.82
CA ILE A 568 -20.36 -3.42 2.31
C ILE A 568 -21.14 -3.23 3.62
N LYS A 569 -20.52 -2.61 4.62
CA LYS A 569 -21.10 -2.44 5.96
C LYS A 569 -20.89 -1.04 6.50
N ILE A 570 -21.67 -0.69 7.54
CA ILE A 570 -21.44 0.53 8.32
C ILE A 570 -20.01 0.54 8.85
N GLY A 571 -19.36 1.69 8.66
CA GLY A 571 -17.97 1.99 9.00
C GLY A 571 -16.93 1.59 7.95
N ASP A 572 -17.32 0.87 6.88
CA ASP A 572 -16.42 0.62 5.76
C ASP A 572 -16.12 1.93 5.04
N LYS A 573 -14.92 2.00 4.44
CA LYS A 573 -14.44 3.21 3.78
C LYS A 573 -14.60 3.09 2.26
N VAL A 574 -15.25 4.08 1.67
CA VAL A 574 -15.37 4.30 0.22
C VAL A 574 -14.61 5.56 -0.19
N ALA A 575 -14.26 5.67 -1.47
CA ALA A 575 -13.65 6.89 -2.01
C ALA A 575 -13.91 7.02 -3.51
N GLY A 576 -14.01 8.25 -4.01
CA GLY A 576 -13.95 8.52 -5.44
C GLY A 576 -12.52 8.74 -5.93
N ARG A 577 -12.37 9.07 -7.22
CA ARG A 577 -11.07 9.36 -7.85
C ARG A 577 -10.60 10.81 -7.68
N HIS A 578 -11.28 11.61 -6.86
CA HIS A 578 -10.98 13.02 -6.67
C HIS A 578 -10.56 13.36 -5.23
N GLY A 579 -10.12 12.37 -4.46
CA GLY A 579 -9.69 12.56 -3.07
C GLY A 579 -10.85 12.78 -2.09
N ASN A 580 -12.09 12.56 -2.53
CA ASN A 580 -13.26 12.45 -1.69
C ASN A 580 -13.28 11.07 -1.00
N LYS A 581 -13.32 11.09 0.33
CA LYS A 581 -13.33 9.90 1.17
C LYS A 581 -14.62 9.87 1.97
N GLY A 582 -15.24 8.70 2.01
CA GLY A 582 -16.45 8.43 2.78
C GLY A 582 -16.25 7.32 3.80
N ILE A 583 -16.78 7.48 5.01
CA ILE A 583 -17.06 6.36 5.92
C ILE A 583 -18.57 6.14 5.92
N ILE A 584 -19.00 4.90 5.71
CA ILE A 584 -20.42 4.59 5.67
C ILE A 584 -21.01 4.74 7.07
N SER A 585 -21.98 5.64 7.22
CA SER A 585 -22.60 5.94 8.52
C SER A 585 -23.90 5.18 8.73
N LYS A 586 -24.72 5.08 7.68
CA LYS A 586 -26.03 4.43 7.72
C LYS A 586 -26.36 3.81 6.37
N ILE A 587 -27.07 2.69 6.42
CA ILE A 587 -27.64 2.02 5.26
C ILE A 587 -29.16 2.23 5.35
N LEU A 588 -29.75 2.96 4.40
CA LEU A 588 -31.19 3.20 4.38
C LEU A 588 -31.91 2.20 3.49
N PRO A 589 -33.14 1.79 3.86
CA PRO A 589 -34.02 1.03 2.99
C PRO A 589 -34.22 1.75 1.66
N ARG A 590 -34.44 1.00 0.57
CA ARG A 590 -34.55 1.55 -0.79
C ARG A 590 -35.69 2.56 -0.93
N GLN A 591 -36.80 2.32 -0.22
CA GLN A 591 -37.98 3.19 -0.23
C GLN A 591 -37.78 4.52 0.49
N ASP A 592 -36.86 4.60 1.45
CA ASP A 592 -36.59 5.84 2.20
C ASP A 592 -35.52 6.71 1.52
N MET A 593 -34.85 6.19 0.50
CA MET A 593 -33.81 6.91 -0.22
C MET A 593 -34.46 7.98 -1.11
N PRO A 594 -33.83 9.16 -1.26
CA PRO A 594 -34.31 10.13 -2.23
C PRO A 594 -34.25 9.52 -3.64
N TYR A 595 -35.26 9.84 -4.44
CA TYR A 595 -35.45 9.22 -5.74
C TYR A 595 -35.64 10.26 -6.84
N LEU A 596 -35.33 9.83 -8.06
CA LEU A 596 -35.40 10.61 -9.28
C LEU A 596 -36.82 10.71 -9.81
N GLN A 597 -37.04 11.59 -10.79
CA GLN A 597 -38.34 11.76 -11.46
C GLN A 597 -38.83 10.51 -12.20
N ASP A 598 -37.94 9.56 -12.51
CA ASP A 598 -38.27 8.26 -13.09
C ASP A 598 -38.53 7.16 -12.04
N GLY A 599 -38.57 7.51 -10.75
CA GLY A 599 -38.80 6.59 -9.64
C GLY A 599 -37.56 5.82 -9.17
N ARG A 600 -36.38 5.98 -9.80
CA ARG A 600 -35.17 5.28 -9.36
C ARG A 600 -34.59 5.94 -8.10
N PRO A 601 -34.37 5.20 -6.99
CA PRO A 601 -33.69 5.73 -5.82
C PRO A 601 -32.19 5.89 -6.06
N VAL A 602 -31.58 6.87 -5.39
CA VAL A 602 -30.11 7.04 -5.44
C VAL A 602 -29.39 5.97 -4.62
N ASP A 603 -28.14 5.68 -4.98
CA ASP A 603 -27.33 4.66 -4.32
C ASP A 603 -26.54 5.22 -3.14
N MET A 604 -26.04 6.46 -3.24
CA MET A 604 -25.32 7.14 -2.16
C MET A 604 -25.72 8.62 -2.07
N VAL A 605 -25.57 9.20 -0.87
CA VAL A 605 -25.74 10.64 -0.66
C VAL A 605 -24.46 11.23 -0.08
N PHE A 606 -23.85 12.15 -0.82
CA PHE A 606 -22.65 12.88 -0.42
C PHE A 606 -22.99 14.28 0.08
N ASN A 607 -22.16 14.76 1.01
CA ASN A 607 -22.30 16.11 1.52
C ASN A 607 -21.67 17.13 0.54
N PRO A 608 -22.44 18.12 0.06
CA PRO A 608 -21.92 19.11 -0.87
C PRO A 608 -20.84 20.01 -0.25
N LEU A 609 -20.83 20.21 1.08
CA LEU A 609 -19.84 21.06 1.77
C LEU A 609 -18.40 20.52 1.65
N GLY A 610 -18.27 19.22 1.38
CA GLY A 610 -16.98 18.57 1.16
C GLY A 610 -16.30 18.95 -0.15
N VAL A 611 -16.99 19.57 -1.11
CA VAL A 611 -16.41 19.90 -2.43
C VAL A 611 -15.68 21.25 -2.41
N PRO A 612 -16.30 22.38 -1.99
CA PRO A 612 -15.63 23.69 -2.04
C PRO A 612 -14.41 23.76 -1.10
N SER A 613 -14.54 23.23 0.11
CA SER A 613 -13.46 23.21 1.11
C SER A 613 -12.23 22.40 0.69
N ARG A 614 -12.39 21.51 -0.31
CA ARG A 614 -11.34 20.61 -0.80
C ARG A 614 -10.84 20.96 -2.18
N MET A 615 -11.51 21.88 -2.88
CA MET A 615 -11.21 22.30 -4.24
C MET A 615 -11.02 21.10 -5.19
N ASN A 616 -11.93 20.13 -5.13
CA ASN A 616 -11.91 18.93 -5.97
C ASN A 616 -13.18 18.86 -6.84
N VAL A 617 -13.36 19.90 -7.65
CA VAL A 617 -14.55 20.11 -8.50
C VAL A 617 -14.63 19.08 -9.63
N GLY A 618 -13.49 18.47 -10.02
CA GLY A 618 -13.46 17.42 -11.03
C GLY A 618 -14.44 16.26 -10.75
N GLN A 619 -14.77 15.99 -9.48
CA GLN A 619 -15.75 14.95 -9.13
C GLN A 619 -17.16 15.27 -9.60
N ILE A 620 -17.51 16.56 -9.70
CA ILE A 620 -18.81 17.02 -10.18
C ILE A 620 -18.89 16.83 -11.69
N PHE A 621 -17.83 17.15 -12.43
CA PHE A 621 -17.76 16.87 -13.87
C PHE A 621 -17.80 15.37 -14.17
N GLU A 622 -17.04 14.55 -13.43
CA GLU A 622 -17.10 13.08 -13.54
C GLU A 622 -18.52 12.57 -13.26
N SER A 623 -19.13 13.07 -12.19
CA SER A 623 -20.49 12.72 -11.77
C SER A 623 -21.53 13.02 -12.86
N SER A 624 -21.58 14.25 -13.34
CA SER A 624 -22.56 14.70 -14.33
C SER A 624 -22.36 14.00 -15.68
N LEU A 625 -21.12 13.89 -16.16
CA LEU A 625 -20.82 13.19 -17.41
C LEU A 625 -21.12 11.69 -17.31
N GLY A 626 -20.93 11.10 -16.12
CA GLY A 626 -21.27 9.72 -15.84
C GLY A 626 -22.76 9.43 -16.03
N VAL A 627 -23.66 10.35 -15.63
CA VAL A 627 -25.11 10.15 -15.85
C VAL A 627 -25.47 10.26 -17.33
N ALA A 628 -24.91 11.25 -18.05
CA ALA A 628 -25.11 11.38 -19.48
C ALA A 628 -24.63 10.11 -20.22
N GLY A 629 -23.45 9.59 -19.87
CA GLY A 629 -22.90 8.38 -20.47
C GLY A 629 -23.71 7.12 -20.19
N ASP A 630 -24.23 6.97 -18.97
CA ASP A 630 -25.11 5.85 -18.62
C ASP A 630 -26.42 5.85 -19.42
N LEU A 631 -27.02 7.03 -19.59
CA LEU A 631 -28.27 7.21 -20.34
C LEU A 631 -28.08 7.05 -21.85
N LEU A 632 -26.93 7.47 -22.38
CA LEU A 632 -26.59 7.38 -23.81
C LEU A 632 -25.88 6.07 -24.20
N ASP A 633 -25.57 5.19 -23.23
CA ASP A 633 -24.70 4.02 -23.38
C ASP A 633 -23.33 4.36 -24.00
N ARG A 634 -22.74 5.47 -23.54
CA ARG A 634 -21.44 5.99 -24.01
C ARG A 634 -20.40 5.94 -22.90
N HIS A 635 -19.16 5.62 -23.30
CA HIS A 635 -17.99 5.73 -22.44
C HIS A 635 -17.09 6.85 -22.97
N TYR A 636 -16.60 7.70 -22.07
CA TYR A 636 -15.80 8.86 -22.41
C TYR A 636 -14.34 8.67 -22.01
N ARG A 637 -13.45 9.19 -22.86
CA ARG A 637 -12.01 9.28 -22.58
C ARG A 637 -11.61 10.73 -22.45
N ILE A 638 -11.38 11.16 -21.21
CA ILE A 638 -10.99 12.54 -20.88
C ILE A 638 -9.47 12.63 -20.75
N ALA A 639 -8.86 13.40 -21.64
CA ALA A 639 -7.45 13.71 -21.54
C ALA A 639 -7.23 14.78 -20.44
N PRO A 640 -6.22 14.62 -19.56
CA PRO A 640 -5.86 15.64 -18.58
C PRO A 640 -5.53 16.99 -19.23
N PHE A 641 -5.87 18.08 -18.53
CA PHE A 641 -5.62 19.47 -18.92
C PHE A 641 -6.26 19.84 -20.26
N ASP A 642 -7.55 19.52 -20.45
CA ASP A 642 -8.34 19.91 -21.63
C ASP A 642 -8.54 21.43 -21.76
N GLU A 643 -8.62 22.15 -20.64
CA GLU A 643 -8.70 23.62 -20.54
C GLU A 643 -7.54 24.35 -21.25
N ARG A 644 -6.45 23.63 -21.60
CA ARG A 644 -5.37 24.18 -22.43
C ARG A 644 -5.80 24.53 -23.85
N TYR A 645 -6.88 23.94 -24.34
CA TYR A 645 -7.36 24.08 -25.72
C TYR A 645 -8.46 25.14 -25.82
N GLU A 646 -9.34 25.18 -24.83
CA GLU A 646 -10.48 26.10 -24.80
C GLU A 646 -10.86 26.39 -23.34
N GLN A 647 -11.23 27.63 -23.05
CA GLN A 647 -11.71 28.02 -21.72
C GLN A 647 -13.09 27.40 -21.44
N GLU A 648 -13.24 26.86 -20.23
CA GLU A 648 -14.40 26.09 -19.75
C GLU A 648 -14.71 24.85 -20.62
N ALA A 649 -13.69 24.25 -21.23
CA ALA A 649 -13.83 23.07 -22.09
C ALA A 649 -14.58 21.93 -21.40
N SER A 650 -14.21 21.61 -20.15
CA SER A 650 -14.84 20.51 -19.42
C SER A 650 -16.33 20.79 -19.17
N ARG A 651 -16.67 22.04 -18.86
CA ARG A 651 -18.07 22.45 -18.61
C ARG A 651 -18.91 22.36 -19.89
N LYS A 652 -18.38 22.87 -21.01
CA LYS A 652 -19.04 22.81 -22.32
C LYS A 652 -19.34 21.37 -22.72
N LEU A 653 -18.36 20.48 -22.60
CA LEU A 653 -18.51 19.05 -22.89
C LEU A 653 -19.59 18.41 -22.02
N VAL A 654 -19.54 18.63 -20.71
CA VAL A 654 -20.49 18.00 -19.77
C VAL A 654 -21.91 18.48 -20.06
N PHE A 655 -22.10 19.79 -20.27
CA PHE A 655 -23.42 20.35 -20.51
C PHE A 655 -23.98 19.97 -21.88
N SER A 656 -23.15 19.87 -22.92
CA SER A 656 -23.60 19.41 -24.24
C SER A 656 -24.07 17.96 -24.19
N GLU A 657 -23.34 17.07 -23.51
CA GLU A 657 -23.72 15.65 -23.38
C GLU A 657 -24.98 15.48 -22.53
N LEU A 658 -25.14 16.24 -21.44
CA LEU A 658 -26.38 16.25 -20.66
C LEU A 658 -27.58 16.72 -21.49
N TYR A 659 -27.38 17.76 -22.30
CA TYR A 659 -28.41 18.26 -23.20
C TYR A 659 -28.78 17.23 -24.28
N GLU A 660 -27.78 16.56 -24.89
CA GLU A 660 -28.03 15.45 -25.82
C GLU A 660 -28.81 14.31 -25.15
N ALA A 661 -28.42 13.91 -23.93
CA ALA A 661 -29.10 12.89 -23.14
C ALA A 661 -30.57 13.27 -22.88
N SER A 662 -30.84 14.54 -22.55
CA SER A 662 -32.21 15.03 -22.33
C SER A 662 -33.10 14.94 -23.57
N LYS A 663 -32.51 15.07 -24.77
CA LYS A 663 -33.24 14.99 -26.04
C LYS A 663 -33.45 13.57 -26.53
N GLN A 664 -32.44 12.72 -26.38
CA GLN A 664 -32.44 11.37 -26.94
C GLN A 664 -33.12 10.36 -26.04
N THR A 665 -33.21 10.64 -24.73
CA THR A 665 -33.79 9.70 -23.76
C THR A 665 -35.15 10.15 -23.27
N ALA A 666 -35.92 9.23 -22.67
CA ALA A 666 -37.21 9.51 -22.04
C ALA A 666 -37.10 10.35 -20.75
N ASN A 667 -35.91 10.87 -20.42
CA ASN A 667 -35.61 11.59 -19.18
C ASN A 667 -35.23 13.05 -19.48
N PRO A 668 -36.20 13.92 -19.85
CA PRO A 668 -35.91 15.33 -20.17
C PRO A 668 -35.38 16.11 -18.96
N TRP A 669 -35.69 15.62 -17.76
CA TRP A 669 -35.32 16.22 -16.48
C TRP A 669 -33.83 16.19 -16.14
N ILE A 670 -33.03 15.45 -16.89
CA ILE A 670 -31.58 15.39 -16.68
C ILE A 670 -30.89 16.72 -16.97
N PHE A 671 -31.51 17.57 -17.79
CA PHE A 671 -31.01 18.89 -18.12
C PHE A 671 -32.09 19.95 -17.87
N GLU A 672 -31.99 20.66 -16.76
CA GLU A 672 -32.84 21.81 -16.46
C GLU A 672 -32.15 23.10 -16.94
N PRO A 673 -32.75 23.88 -17.87
CA PRO A 673 -32.11 25.08 -18.43
C PRO A 673 -31.73 26.13 -17.38
N GLU A 674 -32.52 26.25 -16.31
CA GLU A 674 -32.28 27.19 -15.21
C GLU A 674 -31.12 26.74 -14.29
N SER A 675 -30.86 25.43 -14.21
CA SER A 675 -29.78 24.86 -13.41
C SER A 675 -29.14 23.65 -14.08
N PRO A 676 -28.27 23.87 -15.10
CA PRO A 676 -27.63 22.77 -15.83
C PRO A 676 -26.83 21.85 -14.90
N GLY A 677 -27.10 20.55 -14.98
CA GLY A 677 -26.44 19.52 -14.17
C GLY A 677 -27.05 19.31 -12.76
N LYS A 678 -28.14 20.00 -12.44
CA LYS A 678 -28.99 19.70 -11.29
C LYS A 678 -30.35 19.20 -11.75
N SER A 679 -30.98 18.37 -10.94
CA SER A 679 -32.33 17.86 -11.18
C SER A 679 -33.15 17.90 -9.91
N ARG A 680 -34.46 18.08 -10.05
CA ARG A 680 -35.41 17.93 -8.95
C ARG A 680 -35.50 16.46 -8.52
N ILE A 681 -35.47 16.24 -7.20
CA ILE A 681 -35.58 14.93 -6.54
C ILE A 681 -36.69 14.96 -5.49
N PHE A 682 -37.14 13.78 -5.10
CA PHE A 682 -38.20 13.59 -4.12
C PHE A 682 -37.70 12.84 -2.90
N ASP A 683 -38.25 13.16 -1.73
CA ASP A 683 -37.99 12.40 -0.52
C ASP A 683 -38.78 11.09 -0.57
N GLY A 684 -38.08 9.95 -0.42
CA GLY A 684 -38.69 8.62 -0.41
C GLY A 684 -39.69 8.40 0.73
N ARG A 685 -39.59 9.16 1.82
CA ARG A 685 -40.42 8.99 3.01
C ARG A 685 -41.75 9.72 2.93
N THR A 686 -41.75 10.92 2.35
CA THR A 686 -42.94 11.78 2.25
C THR A 686 -43.54 11.77 0.85
N GLY A 687 -42.71 11.57 -0.18
CA GLY A 687 -43.07 11.74 -1.59
C GLY A 687 -42.99 13.18 -2.09
N ASP A 688 -42.69 14.13 -1.20
CA ASP A 688 -42.61 15.55 -1.54
C ASP A 688 -41.30 15.88 -2.28
N PRO A 689 -41.32 16.81 -3.25
CA PRO A 689 -40.11 17.29 -3.91
C PRO A 689 -39.28 18.16 -2.95
N PHE A 690 -37.95 18.03 -3.03
CA PHE A 690 -37.06 18.97 -2.35
C PHE A 690 -37.17 20.38 -2.95
N GLU A 691 -37.05 21.41 -2.10
CA GLU A 691 -37.22 22.82 -2.49
C GLU A 691 -36.20 23.28 -3.55
N GLN A 692 -34.96 22.80 -3.48
CA GLN A 692 -33.89 23.14 -4.41
C GLN A 692 -33.48 21.93 -5.26
N PRO A 693 -33.16 22.14 -6.56
CA PRO A 693 -32.63 21.07 -7.39
C PRO A 693 -31.23 20.66 -6.92
N VAL A 694 -30.93 19.37 -7.02
CA VAL A 694 -29.73 18.75 -6.45
C VAL A 694 -28.84 18.23 -7.58
N ILE A 695 -27.52 18.27 -7.38
CA ILE A 695 -26.59 17.64 -8.32
C ILE A 695 -26.70 16.14 -8.17
N ILE A 696 -26.99 15.47 -9.28
CA ILE A 696 -27.11 14.02 -9.38
C ILE A 696 -26.08 13.53 -10.38
N GLY A 697 -25.38 12.47 -9.99
CA GLY A 697 -24.21 12.00 -10.69
C GLY A 697 -24.11 10.48 -10.76
N LYS A 698 -23.33 9.97 -11.71
CA LYS A 698 -22.82 8.60 -11.69
C LYS A 698 -21.29 8.58 -11.64
N PRO A 699 -20.67 9.00 -10.51
CA PRO A 699 -19.22 8.92 -10.36
C PRO A 699 -18.73 7.48 -10.20
N TYR A 700 -17.42 7.27 -10.45
CA TYR A 700 -16.78 5.98 -10.22
C TYR A 700 -16.24 5.87 -8.78
N ILE A 701 -16.93 5.09 -7.95
CA ILE A 701 -16.66 4.97 -6.50
C ILE A 701 -16.01 3.62 -6.17
N LEU A 702 -14.95 3.69 -5.36
CA LEU A 702 -14.07 2.59 -4.97
C LEU A 702 -14.40 2.13 -3.55
N LYS A 703 -14.39 0.80 -3.30
CA LYS A 703 -14.36 0.23 -1.95
C LYS A 703 -12.91 0.06 -1.52
N LEU A 704 -12.52 0.63 -0.37
CA LEU A 704 -11.14 0.56 0.10
C LEU A 704 -10.91 -0.64 1.03
N ILE A 705 -9.64 -1.06 1.15
CA ILE A 705 -9.21 -2.18 2.02
C ILE A 705 -9.40 -1.89 3.51
N HIS A 706 -9.71 -0.65 3.86
CA HIS A 706 -9.98 -0.21 5.22
C HIS A 706 -11.40 -0.56 5.66
N GLN A 707 -11.63 -1.84 5.93
CA GLN A 707 -12.92 -2.38 6.35
C GLN A 707 -13.03 -2.46 7.89
N VAL A 708 -14.25 -2.38 8.42
CA VAL A 708 -14.51 -2.43 9.87
C VAL A 708 -14.17 -3.78 10.45
N ASP A 709 -14.45 -4.86 9.71
CA ASP A 709 -14.18 -6.23 10.13
C ASP A 709 -12.68 -6.45 10.48
N ASP A 710 -11.77 -5.64 9.92
CA ASP A 710 -10.34 -5.68 10.24
C ASP A 710 -9.92 -4.66 11.31
N LYS A 711 -10.78 -3.69 11.63
CA LYS A 711 -10.47 -2.55 12.51
C LYS A 711 -11.11 -2.62 13.88
N ILE A 712 -12.29 -3.19 14.00
CA ILE A 712 -12.96 -3.34 15.29
C ILE A 712 -12.14 -4.28 16.18
N HIS A 713 -11.90 -3.86 17.41
CA HIS A 713 -11.14 -4.62 18.39
C HIS A 713 -11.60 -4.24 19.79
N GLY A 714 -12.04 -5.23 20.55
CA GLY A 714 -12.36 -5.10 21.97
C GLY A 714 -11.50 -6.06 22.79
N ARG A 715 -11.13 -5.63 23.99
CA ARG A 715 -10.40 -6.44 24.97
C ARG A 715 -10.99 -6.21 26.35
N SER A 716 -11.38 -7.30 27.01
CA SER A 716 -11.62 -7.33 28.45
C SER A 716 -10.32 -7.69 29.19
N SER A 717 -9.89 -8.94 29.08
CA SER A 717 -8.62 -9.45 29.59
C SER A 717 -7.79 -10.08 28.46
N GLY A 718 -6.52 -10.39 28.72
CA GLY A 718 -5.68 -10.99 27.68
C GLY A 718 -4.26 -11.23 28.11
N ARG A 719 -3.36 -11.35 27.13
CA ARG A 719 -1.93 -11.56 27.41
C ARG A 719 -1.28 -10.24 27.85
N TYR A 720 -0.27 -10.39 28.69
CA TYR A 720 0.54 -9.30 29.25
C TYR A 720 2.01 -9.49 28.85
N SER A 721 2.74 -8.38 28.83
CA SER A 721 4.20 -8.37 28.68
C SER A 721 4.84 -9.08 29.87
N ARG A 722 5.83 -9.93 29.62
CA ARG A 722 6.56 -10.62 30.71
C ARG A 722 7.36 -9.66 31.58
N LEU A 723 7.90 -8.60 30.98
CA LEU A 723 8.74 -7.62 31.66
C LEU A 723 7.89 -6.56 32.36
N THR A 724 7.14 -5.79 31.60
CA THR A 724 6.39 -4.62 32.12
C THR A 724 5.05 -4.98 32.75
N GLN A 725 4.57 -6.22 32.62
CA GLN A 725 3.25 -6.67 33.09
C GLN A 725 2.04 -5.91 32.51
N GLN A 726 2.28 -4.99 31.56
CA GLN A 726 1.26 -4.25 30.83
C GLN A 726 0.59 -5.11 29.75
N PRO A 727 -0.66 -4.81 29.38
CA PRO A 727 -1.32 -5.39 28.21
C PRO A 727 -0.43 -5.36 26.98
N LEU A 728 -0.32 -6.48 26.25
CA LEU A 728 0.41 -6.47 24.97
C LEU A 728 -0.18 -5.44 24.00
N LYS A 729 0.65 -4.89 23.11
CA LYS A 729 0.19 -3.99 22.04
C LYS A 729 -0.27 -4.76 20.82
N GLY A 730 -1.34 -4.26 20.18
CA GLY A 730 -1.74 -4.63 18.82
C GLY A 730 -2.86 -5.67 18.73
N ARG A 731 -3.73 -5.48 17.74
CA ARG A 731 -4.96 -6.28 17.52
C ARG A 731 -4.68 -7.76 17.30
N ALA A 732 -3.67 -8.10 16.51
CA ALA A 732 -3.28 -9.49 16.24
C ALA A 732 -2.90 -10.28 17.50
N LYS A 733 -2.46 -9.59 18.56
CA LYS A 733 -2.11 -10.20 19.86
C LYS A 733 -3.23 -10.08 20.90
N LYS A 734 -4.44 -9.66 20.48
CA LYS A 734 -5.55 -9.25 21.37
C LYS A 734 -5.06 -8.24 22.43
N GLY A 735 -4.30 -7.25 21.96
CA GLY A 735 -3.64 -6.26 22.80
C GLY A 735 -4.59 -5.22 23.42
N GLY A 736 -4.13 -4.50 24.43
CA GLY A 736 -4.84 -3.34 24.99
C GLY A 736 -4.67 -2.09 24.13
N GLN A 737 -5.55 -1.11 24.34
CA GLN A 737 -5.38 0.23 23.80
C GLN A 737 -4.33 0.98 24.63
N ARG A 738 -3.50 1.79 23.98
CA ARG A 738 -2.52 2.62 24.69
C ARG A 738 -3.23 3.87 25.22
N VAL A 739 -3.15 4.08 26.53
CA VAL A 739 -3.36 5.38 27.16
C VAL A 739 -1.99 6.05 27.21
N GLY A 740 -1.77 7.05 26.37
CA GLY A 740 -0.53 7.80 26.29
C GLY A 740 -0.53 9.00 27.23
N GLU A 741 0.57 9.74 27.18
CA GLU A 741 0.77 10.95 27.98
C GLU A 741 -0.30 12.02 27.70
N MET A 742 -0.66 12.24 26.44
CA MET A 742 -1.72 13.18 26.07
C MET A 742 -3.09 12.78 26.63
N GLU A 743 -3.42 11.48 26.63
CA GLU A 743 -4.66 10.99 27.25
C GLU A 743 -4.63 11.10 28.78
N VAL A 744 -3.47 10.92 29.41
CA VAL A 744 -3.29 11.17 30.85
C VAL A 744 -3.54 12.63 31.18
N TRP A 745 -2.92 13.56 30.46
CA TRP A 745 -3.14 15.00 30.65
C TRP A 745 -4.60 15.40 30.47
N ALA A 746 -5.31 14.77 29.53
CA ALA A 746 -6.74 15.00 29.36
C ALA A 746 -7.53 14.60 30.62
N LEU A 747 -7.24 13.42 31.21
CA LEU A 747 -7.87 12.97 32.45
C LEU A 747 -7.50 13.86 33.66
N GLU A 748 -6.26 14.31 33.74
CA GLU A 748 -5.79 15.26 34.76
C GLU A 748 -6.52 16.60 34.64
N GLY A 749 -6.66 17.13 33.42
CA GLY A 749 -7.37 18.39 33.16
C GLY A 749 -8.86 18.34 33.53
N PHE A 750 -9.50 17.17 33.44
CA PHE A 750 -10.87 16.96 33.94
C PHE A 750 -10.94 16.73 35.46
N GLY A 751 -9.82 16.56 36.15
CA GLY A 751 -9.78 16.26 37.59
C GLY A 751 -10.26 14.85 37.95
N VAL A 752 -10.30 13.91 37.00
CA VAL A 752 -10.83 12.54 37.23
C VAL A 752 -9.77 11.59 37.78
N ALA A 753 -9.31 11.87 39.01
CA ALA A 753 -8.22 11.16 39.68
C ALA A 753 -8.42 9.64 39.77
N TYR A 754 -9.63 9.17 40.12
CA TYR A 754 -9.91 7.74 40.24
C TYR A 754 -9.89 7.01 38.90
N ILE A 755 -10.37 7.63 37.82
CA ILE A 755 -10.32 7.03 36.47
C ILE A 755 -8.87 6.93 36.00
N LEU A 756 -8.08 7.98 36.25
CA LEU A 756 -6.66 7.97 35.93
C LEU A 756 -5.93 6.88 36.72
N GLN A 757 -6.14 6.81 38.03
CA GLN A 757 -5.62 5.72 38.86
C GLN A 757 -6.04 4.36 38.31
N GLU A 758 -7.28 4.22 37.86
CA GLU A 758 -7.81 2.96 37.34
C GLU A 758 -7.09 2.52 36.06
N MET A 759 -6.87 3.45 35.13
CA MET A 759 -6.16 3.21 33.88
C MET A 759 -4.69 2.85 34.11
N LEU A 760 -4.04 3.50 35.07
CA LEU A 760 -2.63 3.28 35.38
C LEU A 760 -2.38 2.02 36.24
N THR A 761 -3.38 1.51 36.95
CA THR A 761 -3.23 0.37 37.88
C THR A 761 -4.02 -0.87 37.44
N TYR A 762 -5.29 -1.00 37.81
CA TYR A 762 -6.12 -2.20 37.64
C TYR A 762 -6.18 -2.68 36.18
N LYS A 763 -6.33 -1.73 35.24
CA LYS A 763 -6.48 -2.01 33.81
C LYS A 763 -5.13 -2.25 33.11
N SER A 764 -4.02 -2.05 33.81
CA SER A 764 -2.66 -2.12 33.27
C SER A 764 -1.82 -3.22 33.93
N ASP A 765 -0.92 -2.85 34.83
CA ASP A 765 0.23 -3.64 35.28
C ASP A 765 0.20 -4.01 36.77
N HIS A 766 -0.76 -3.51 37.56
CA HIS A 766 -0.88 -3.91 38.96
C HIS A 766 -1.47 -5.32 39.06
N ILE A 767 -0.62 -6.33 39.26
CA ILE A 767 -1.00 -7.75 39.16
C ILE A 767 -2.11 -8.14 40.14
N ARG A 768 -1.93 -7.84 41.44
CA ARG A 768 -2.87 -8.25 42.50
C ARG A 768 -4.25 -7.60 42.30
N ALA A 769 -4.27 -6.27 42.25
CA ALA A 769 -5.48 -5.49 42.05
C ALA A 769 -6.25 -5.94 40.79
N ARG A 770 -5.56 -6.24 39.68
CA ARG A 770 -6.18 -6.77 38.46
C ARG A 770 -6.86 -8.13 38.65
N GLN A 771 -6.25 -9.03 39.42
CA GLN A 771 -6.84 -10.35 39.71
C GLN A 771 -8.09 -10.22 40.59
N GLU A 772 -8.02 -9.35 41.60
CA GLU A 772 -9.14 -9.08 42.50
C GLU A 772 -10.33 -8.45 41.78
N VAL A 773 -10.07 -7.51 40.85
CA VAL A 773 -11.12 -6.82 40.06
C VAL A 773 -12.01 -7.81 39.31
N LEU A 774 -11.45 -8.87 38.74
CA LEU A 774 -12.26 -9.85 38.03
C LEU A 774 -13.21 -10.58 39.00
N GLY A 775 -12.70 -10.98 40.16
CA GLY A 775 -13.50 -11.61 41.21
C GLY A 775 -14.59 -10.68 41.73
N THR A 776 -14.24 -9.44 42.07
CA THR A 776 -15.21 -8.47 42.61
C THR A 776 -16.29 -8.10 41.61
N ILE A 777 -15.98 -7.99 40.31
CA ILE A 777 -16.98 -7.78 39.26
C ILE A 777 -17.97 -8.97 39.21
N ILE A 778 -17.47 -10.21 39.29
CA ILE A 778 -18.33 -11.41 39.25
C ILE A 778 -19.23 -11.48 40.48
N PHE A 779 -18.71 -11.16 41.67
CA PHE A 779 -19.47 -11.18 42.92
C PHE A 779 -20.30 -9.91 43.17
N GLY A 780 -20.23 -8.90 42.30
CA GLY A 780 -20.95 -7.62 42.47
C GLY A 780 -20.44 -6.76 43.63
N GLY A 781 -19.18 -6.91 44.04
CA GLY A 781 -18.57 -6.18 45.14
C GLY A 781 -17.94 -4.83 44.73
N ARG A 782 -17.58 -4.01 45.72
CA ARG A 782 -16.83 -2.77 45.49
C ARG A 782 -15.38 -3.08 45.12
N ILE A 783 -14.86 -2.42 44.09
CA ILE A 783 -13.45 -2.56 43.67
C ILE A 783 -12.53 -2.01 44.77
N PRO A 784 -11.57 -2.81 45.29
CA PRO A 784 -10.66 -2.38 46.35
C PRO A 784 -9.65 -1.36 45.83
N THR A 785 -9.29 -0.36 46.63
CA THR A 785 -8.20 0.59 46.29
C THR A 785 -6.84 -0.13 46.28
N PRO A 786 -5.95 0.13 45.31
CA PRO A 786 -4.67 -0.57 45.23
C PRO A 786 -3.74 -0.01 46.32
N GLY A 787 -3.29 -0.86 47.24
CA GLY A 787 -2.41 -0.44 48.35
C GLY A 787 -0.91 -0.49 48.04
N ASP A 788 -0.51 -1.13 46.93
CA ASP A 788 0.89 -1.34 46.54
C ASP A 788 1.23 -0.63 45.22
N ALA A 789 2.52 -0.48 44.93
CA ALA A 789 2.99 0.20 43.73
C ALA A 789 2.79 -0.67 42.46
N PRO A 790 2.55 -0.05 41.29
CA PRO A 790 2.50 -0.76 40.01
C PRO A 790 3.81 -1.46 39.66
N GLU A 791 3.72 -2.55 38.89
CA GLU A 791 4.92 -3.33 38.52
C GLU A 791 5.88 -2.55 37.62
N SER A 792 5.42 -1.60 36.80
CA SER A 792 6.30 -0.70 36.06
C SER A 792 7.18 0.16 36.98
N PHE A 793 6.62 0.66 38.09
CA PHE A 793 7.40 1.42 39.08
C PHE A 793 8.42 0.52 39.78
N ARG A 794 8.04 -0.71 40.13
CA ARG A 794 8.97 -1.68 40.73
C ARG A 794 10.10 -2.06 39.77
N LEU A 795 9.78 -2.25 38.49
CA LEU A 795 10.77 -2.49 37.45
C LEU A 795 11.74 -1.30 37.33
N PHE A 796 11.22 -0.07 37.30
CA PHE A 796 12.03 1.14 37.29
C PHE A 796 13.00 1.23 38.47
N VAL A 797 12.53 0.96 39.70
CA VAL A 797 13.39 0.93 40.89
C VAL A 797 14.50 -0.14 40.76
N ARG A 798 14.19 -1.31 40.20
CA ARG A 798 15.19 -2.37 39.95
C ARG A 798 16.18 -1.99 38.86
N GLU A 799 15.75 -1.31 37.81
CA GLU A 799 16.62 -0.79 36.76
C GLU A 799 17.58 0.27 37.32
N LEU A 800 17.10 1.18 38.17
CA LEU A 800 17.97 2.14 38.88
C LEU A 800 18.96 1.44 39.81
N ARG A 801 18.52 0.45 40.59
CA ARG A 801 19.41 -0.35 41.45
C ARG A 801 20.49 -1.07 40.64
N SER A 802 20.18 -1.52 39.42
CA SER A 802 21.16 -2.14 38.51
C SER A 802 22.25 -1.17 38.04
N LEU A 803 21.97 0.13 38.07
CA LEU A 803 22.92 1.22 37.83
C LEU A 803 23.61 1.70 39.12
N ALA A 804 23.50 0.95 40.22
CA ALA A 804 23.97 1.33 41.56
C ALA A 804 23.32 2.61 42.13
N LEU A 805 22.12 2.95 41.68
CA LEU A 805 21.31 4.04 42.23
C LEU A 805 20.25 3.45 43.17
N GLU A 806 20.38 3.71 44.47
CA GLU A 806 19.41 3.26 45.47
C GLU A 806 18.27 4.28 45.60
N LEU A 807 17.05 3.86 45.22
CA LEU A 807 15.85 4.66 45.43
C LEU A 807 15.07 4.11 46.63
N ASN A 808 15.05 4.90 47.71
CA ASN A 808 14.30 4.61 48.93
C ASN A 808 12.96 5.37 48.90
N HIS A 809 11.85 4.66 49.11
CA HIS A 809 10.51 5.27 49.23
C HIS A 809 9.98 5.05 50.65
N PHE A 810 9.35 6.08 51.20
CA PHE A 810 8.80 6.08 52.56
C PHE A 810 7.29 6.33 52.49
N LEU A 811 6.52 5.50 53.19
CA LEU A 811 5.11 5.80 53.42
C LEU A 811 5.00 6.63 54.70
N VAL A 812 4.46 7.84 54.59
CA VAL A 812 4.13 8.69 55.74
C VAL A 812 2.66 8.49 56.05
N SER A 813 2.36 8.01 57.26
CA SER A 813 0.98 7.93 57.75
C SER A 813 0.41 9.34 57.94
N GLU A 814 -0.68 9.69 57.25
CA GLU A 814 -1.35 11.01 57.43
C GLU A 814 -1.84 11.23 58.87
N LYS A 815 -2.15 10.15 59.61
CA LYS A 815 -2.69 10.24 60.97
C LYS A 815 -1.63 10.27 62.07
N THR A 816 -0.48 9.65 61.85
CA THR A 816 0.55 9.46 62.88
C THR A 816 1.91 10.04 62.51
N PHE A 817 2.09 10.52 61.26
CA PHE A 817 3.35 11.00 60.67
C PHE A 817 4.54 10.03 60.80
N GLN A 818 4.27 8.75 61.10
CA GLN A 818 5.31 7.72 61.18
C GLN A 818 5.78 7.32 59.78
N LEU A 819 7.11 7.23 59.63
CA LEU A 819 7.82 6.82 58.42
C LEU A 819 8.02 5.31 58.43
N ASN A 820 7.32 4.59 57.54
CA ASN A 820 7.57 3.17 57.32
C ASN A 820 8.37 2.97 56.03
N ARG A 821 9.58 2.40 56.16
CA ARG A 821 10.40 1.99 55.01
C ARG A 821 9.78 0.72 54.41
N LYS A 822 9.28 0.79 53.18
CA LYS A 822 8.96 -0.41 52.40
C LYS A 822 10.15 -0.71 51.49
N GLU A 823 10.69 -1.92 51.58
CA GLU A 823 11.62 -2.41 50.56
C GLU A 823 10.83 -2.76 49.29
N ALA A 824 11.16 -2.12 48.16
CA ALA A 824 10.52 -2.34 46.85
C ALA A 824 10.88 -3.69 46.18
#